data_AF-A0A938QV95-F1
#
_entry.id   AF-A0A938QV95-F1
#
_cell.length_a   1.000
_cell.length_b   1.000
_cell.length_c   1.000
_cell.angle_alpha   90.00
_cell.angle_beta   90.00
_cell.angle_gamma   90.00
#
_symmetry.space_group_name_H-M   'P 1'
#
loop_
_entity.id
_entity.type
_entity.pdbx_description
1 polymer ?
#
loop_
_entity_poly.entity_id
_entity_poly.type
_entity_poly.pdbx_seq_one_letter_code
_entity_poly.pdbx_strand_id
1 'polypeptide(L)'
;DPGLVEYVESELVEVKVFPVPASGQQRVELTYSGLVDYQGGLYRFRYPMKTDQQATTTLQDFTLHVTLTSKAPLKNLYSPTHKLAVRTRSDGSRFGGSASMEKAGFSLADDLLLYWTVDDKDVGVSVLSYREGDEPGYFLLLASPRDDLRDQEIIGKRVAFVVDTSGSMEGEKMTATKAALDQCLQRLGEDDLFSIVSFGGYAEAWKPKMVAASKGNVAGARAFVQQLEPLGGTNIGEALDVAFATTTGSEKAPLMVVFLTDGRPTVGDTDVAALVKRAEAGRKDKAARLFVLGVGDDLNTILLDKMSSQNGGSALYVKGNAALTDEVRAFYERISHPVLADLTLAVDGVDVSGVHPRALGDLFMGQQLVAVGRYRAPGHARLTLTGQGPRGARTFSADVDFAAATTEHAFVPRLWAQRQVGALLDEIREKGEQRGLVDEVTQLATRFGIVTPYTSYLVLEPGFQTTPSPAGPLPPPPRPLVRGGIEEREGAVDDAASGAWAPSASTTSSAPPAELAERVEQKARAARESLKADGGASGVAAAKEIGRLKRGEALSTRAVTTEARALGRRFLFADGFFVDATASAVDETLVVAAWSDAWFAVLRLRPELKAALALGERVKARVGKGRTLVVDVGSGVTRADDAKLKVFLGP
;
A
#
# COMPACT_ATOMS: atom_id res chain seq x y z
N ASP A 1 14.17 -49.02 22.66
CA ASP A 1 15.36 -48.25 22.31
C ASP A 1 15.21 -46.81 22.76
N PRO A 2 16.19 -46.23 23.46
CA PRO A 2 16.28 -44.78 23.58
C PRO A 2 16.44 -44.17 22.18
N GLY A 3 15.91 -42.95 21.97
CA GLY A 3 15.95 -42.26 20.68
C GLY A 3 17.38 -42.22 20.13
N LEU A 4 17.62 -43.00 19.09
CA LEU A 4 18.92 -43.14 18.46
C LEU A 4 19.09 -41.96 17.50
N VAL A 5 20.16 -41.20 17.69
CA VAL A 5 20.61 -40.16 16.77
C VAL A 5 21.76 -40.75 15.97
N GLU A 6 21.57 -40.93 14.67
CA GLU A 6 22.58 -41.48 13.77
C GLU A 6 22.99 -40.42 12.75
N TYR A 7 24.30 -40.30 12.51
CA TYR A 7 24.79 -39.57 11.34
C TYR A 7 24.60 -40.45 10.12
N VAL A 8 23.75 -40.00 9.20
CA VAL A 8 23.51 -40.67 7.94
C VAL A 8 24.15 -39.78 6.90
N GLU A 9 25.41 -40.04 6.55
CA GLU A 9 26.24 -39.19 5.67
C GLU A 9 26.78 -37.90 6.33
N SER A 10 27.55 -37.09 5.58
CA SER A 10 28.33 -35.97 6.11
C SER A 10 27.52 -34.73 6.53
N GLU A 11 26.24 -34.64 6.15
CA GLU A 11 25.39 -33.47 6.43
C GLU A 11 23.97 -33.80 6.94
N LEU A 12 23.65 -35.07 7.22
CA LEU A 12 22.31 -35.48 7.63
C LEU A 12 22.33 -36.23 8.96
N VAL A 13 21.38 -35.84 9.82
CA VAL A 13 21.17 -36.45 11.14
C VAL A 13 19.79 -37.09 11.13
N GLU A 14 19.73 -38.41 11.34
CA GLU A 14 18.49 -39.15 11.49
C GLU A 14 18.19 -39.35 12.98
N VAL A 15 16.97 -39.02 13.40
CA VAL A 15 16.50 -39.24 14.78
C VAL A 15 15.23 -40.07 14.75
N LYS A 16 15.27 -41.28 15.32
CA LYS A 16 14.09 -42.16 15.43
C LYS A 16 13.46 -42.01 16.81
N VAL A 17 12.25 -41.45 16.84
CA VAL A 17 11.51 -41.17 18.08
C VAL A 17 10.39 -42.19 18.24
N PHE A 18 10.59 -43.21 19.09
CA PHE A 18 9.62 -44.26 19.33
C PHE A 18 9.72 -44.85 20.77
N PRO A 19 8.61 -45.27 21.39
CA PRO A 19 7.22 -45.04 20.99
C PRO A 19 6.68 -43.69 21.51
N VAL A 20 5.94 -42.96 20.66
CA VAL A 20 5.15 -41.81 21.10
C VAL A 20 3.81 -42.34 21.65
N PRO A 21 3.47 -42.14 22.93
CA PRO A 21 2.21 -42.62 23.50
C PRO A 21 0.98 -42.00 22.82
N ALA A 22 -0.16 -42.69 22.81
CA ALA A 22 -1.42 -42.12 22.33
C ALA A 22 -1.79 -40.87 23.16
N SER A 23 -2.10 -39.76 22.47
CA SER A 23 -2.30 -38.43 23.08
C SER A 23 -1.10 -37.92 23.90
N GLY A 24 0.07 -38.54 23.77
CA GLY A 24 1.31 -38.11 24.37
C GLY A 24 2.00 -37.06 23.52
N GLN A 25 2.73 -36.16 24.17
CA GLN A 25 3.59 -35.18 23.52
C GLN A 25 5.05 -35.57 23.74
N GLN A 26 5.86 -35.51 22.68
CA GLN A 26 7.29 -35.71 22.77
C GLN A 26 8.01 -34.50 22.16
N ARG A 27 8.97 -33.95 22.90
CA ARG A 27 9.78 -32.80 22.45
C ARG A 27 11.14 -33.31 21.98
N VAL A 28 11.55 -32.87 20.80
CA VAL A 28 12.88 -33.11 20.23
C VAL A 28 13.65 -31.80 20.28
N GLU A 29 14.88 -31.85 20.78
CA GLU A 29 15.78 -30.69 20.83
C GLU A 29 17.13 -31.10 20.23
N LEU A 30 17.57 -30.34 19.22
CA LEU A 30 18.84 -30.56 18.55
C LEU A 30 19.71 -29.31 18.71
N THR A 31 20.95 -29.51 19.17
CA THR A 31 21.97 -28.46 19.24
C THR A 31 23.19 -28.91 18.46
N TYR A 32 23.68 -28.05 17.58
CA TYR A 32 24.90 -28.29 16.83
C TYR A 32 25.76 -27.02 16.78
N SER A 33 27.04 -27.21 16.44
CA SER A 33 27.98 -26.13 16.22
C SER A 33 28.72 -26.41 14.92
N GLY A 34 28.93 -25.37 14.12
CA GLY A 34 29.59 -25.46 12.83
C GLY A 34 30.28 -24.16 12.49
N LEU A 35 31.19 -24.23 11.53
CA LEU A 35 31.75 -23.04 10.91
C LEU A 35 30.75 -22.50 9.89
N VAL A 36 30.67 -21.17 9.80
CA VAL A 36 29.85 -20.49 8.79
C VAL A 36 30.70 -20.29 7.55
N ASP A 37 30.11 -20.55 6.38
CA ASP A 37 30.77 -20.32 5.10
C ASP A 37 31.08 -18.83 4.90
N TYR A 38 32.31 -18.54 4.48
CA TYR A 38 32.76 -17.20 4.14
C TYR A 38 33.44 -17.21 2.78
N GLN A 39 32.90 -16.43 1.83
CA GLN A 39 33.42 -16.35 0.48
C GLN A 39 33.22 -14.93 -0.07
N GLY A 40 34.28 -14.36 -0.66
CA GLY A 40 34.20 -13.06 -1.33
C GLY A 40 33.76 -11.91 -0.42
N GLY A 41 34.12 -11.92 0.87
CA GLY A 41 33.71 -10.87 1.82
C GLY A 41 32.34 -11.10 2.48
N LEU A 42 31.63 -12.15 2.11
CA LEU A 42 30.26 -12.42 2.54
C LEU A 42 30.19 -13.72 3.34
N TYR A 43 29.53 -13.66 4.50
CA TYR A 43 29.14 -14.83 5.25
C TYR A 43 27.79 -15.36 4.76
N ARG A 44 27.66 -16.67 4.69
CA ARG A 44 26.44 -17.38 4.33
C ARG A 44 26.12 -18.44 5.37
N PHE A 45 24.89 -18.45 5.84
CA PHE A 45 24.33 -19.50 6.68
C PHE A 45 23.12 -20.11 5.98
N ARG A 46 23.12 -21.44 5.81
CA ARG A 46 21.98 -22.21 5.35
C ARG A 46 21.44 -23.03 6.51
N TYR A 47 20.17 -22.85 6.83
CA TYR A 47 19.45 -23.75 7.73
C TYR A 47 18.51 -24.64 6.90
N PRO A 48 18.76 -25.97 6.85
CA PRO A 48 17.95 -26.88 6.07
C PRO A 48 16.58 -27.04 6.71
N MET A 49 15.56 -26.53 6.04
CA MET A 49 14.17 -26.56 6.51
C MET A 49 13.26 -27.32 5.56
N LYS A 50 13.68 -27.44 4.29
CA LYS A 50 12.88 -28.03 3.24
C LYS A 50 12.56 -29.48 3.56
N THR A 51 11.27 -29.82 3.56
CA THR A 51 10.80 -31.20 3.70
C THR A 51 10.40 -31.78 2.34
N ASP A 52 10.64 -33.07 2.14
CA ASP A 52 10.25 -33.85 0.95
C ASP A 52 8.93 -34.62 1.13
N GLN A 53 8.33 -34.55 2.33
CA GLN A 53 7.15 -35.35 2.72
C GLN A 53 5.84 -34.54 2.79
N GLN A 54 4.73 -35.25 3.05
CA GLN A 54 3.33 -34.76 3.06
C GLN A 54 3.05 -33.55 3.98
N ALA A 55 3.93 -33.24 4.95
CA ALA A 55 3.80 -32.09 5.83
C ALA A 55 4.72 -30.94 5.38
N THR A 56 4.21 -30.08 4.49
CA THR A 56 4.91 -28.88 4.01
C THR A 56 4.55 -27.64 4.81
N THR A 57 3.70 -27.75 5.85
CA THR A 57 3.30 -26.67 6.73
C THR A 57 3.32 -27.08 8.20
N THR A 58 3.65 -26.14 9.09
CA THR A 58 3.62 -26.38 10.53
C THR A 58 2.19 -26.37 11.09
N LEU A 59 1.90 -27.22 12.07
CA LEU A 59 0.59 -27.23 12.74
C LEU A 59 0.43 -26.09 13.77
N GLN A 60 1.56 -25.59 14.28
CA GLN A 60 1.65 -24.52 15.27
C GLN A 60 2.58 -23.41 14.78
N ASP A 61 2.82 -22.42 15.64
CA ASP A 61 3.71 -21.31 15.37
C ASP A 61 5.14 -21.78 15.15
N PHE A 62 5.71 -21.36 14.02
CA PHE A 62 7.12 -21.49 13.74
C PHE A 62 7.83 -20.21 14.17
N THR A 63 8.83 -20.34 15.04
CA THR A 63 9.66 -19.21 15.48
C THR A 63 11.11 -19.46 15.10
N LEU A 64 11.73 -18.47 14.48
CA LEU A 64 13.17 -18.44 14.21
C LEU A 64 13.76 -17.18 14.84
N HIS A 65 14.87 -17.36 15.56
CA HIS A 65 15.66 -16.27 16.08
C HIS A 65 17.14 -16.52 15.80
N VAL A 66 17.77 -15.63 15.04
CA VAL A 66 19.20 -15.64 14.77
C VAL A 66 19.84 -14.47 15.50
N THR A 67 20.89 -14.76 16.28
CA THR A 67 21.71 -13.75 16.96
C THR A 67 23.12 -13.80 16.41
N LEU A 68 23.60 -12.68 15.89
CA LEU A 68 24.95 -12.49 15.38
C LEU A 68 25.73 -11.59 16.33
N THR A 69 26.98 -11.95 16.62
CA THR A 69 27.90 -11.13 17.40
C THR A 69 29.22 -11.04 16.65
N SER A 70 29.74 -9.82 16.48
CA SER A 70 30.97 -9.56 15.75
C SER A 70 31.82 -8.51 16.46
N LYS A 71 33.14 -8.58 16.25
CA LYS A 71 34.12 -7.56 16.68
C LYS A 71 34.18 -6.37 15.71
N ALA A 72 33.63 -6.51 14.52
CA ALA A 72 33.55 -5.46 13.50
C ALA A 72 32.09 -5.26 13.04
N PRO A 73 31.74 -4.10 12.45
CA PRO A 73 30.36 -3.77 12.11
C PRO A 73 29.70 -4.83 11.23
N LEU A 74 28.54 -5.33 11.68
CA LEU A 74 27.68 -6.20 10.89
C LEU A 74 26.92 -5.36 9.85
N LYS A 75 27.02 -5.77 8.59
CA LYS A 75 26.36 -5.10 7.46
C LYS A 75 25.68 -6.11 6.57
N ASN A 76 24.77 -5.63 5.72
CA ASN A 76 24.10 -6.45 4.71
C ASN A 76 23.41 -7.73 5.23
N LEU A 77 22.89 -7.72 6.47
CA LEU A 77 22.17 -8.86 7.04
C LEU A 77 20.84 -9.08 6.31
N TYR A 78 20.77 -10.12 5.49
CA TYR A 78 19.72 -10.31 4.50
C TYR A 78 19.37 -11.79 4.29
N SER A 79 18.08 -12.09 4.09
CA SER A 79 17.62 -13.41 3.65
C SER A 79 16.85 -13.31 2.33
N PRO A 80 17.28 -14.00 1.27
CA PRO A 80 16.53 -14.04 0.02
C PRO A 80 15.34 -14.99 0.05
N THR A 81 15.37 -16.00 0.92
CA THR A 81 14.31 -17.02 0.97
C THR A 81 13.19 -16.64 1.92
N HIS A 82 13.48 -15.83 2.95
CA HIS A 82 12.49 -15.51 3.98
C HIS A 82 12.47 -14.04 4.37
N LYS A 83 11.28 -13.52 4.68
CA LYS A 83 11.12 -12.17 5.25
C LYS A 83 11.45 -12.22 6.74
N LEU A 84 12.52 -11.52 7.13
CA LEU A 84 12.99 -11.46 8.52
C LEU A 84 12.88 -10.02 9.05
N ALA A 85 12.49 -9.88 10.31
CA ALA A 85 12.68 -8.65 11.05
C ALA A 85 14.15 -8.56 11.46
N VAL A 86 14.88 -7.61 10.89
CA VAL A 86 16.31 -7.44 11.12
C VAL A 86 16.58 -6.22 11.99
N ARG A 87 17.48 -6.36 12.96
CA ARG A 87 17.97 -5.25 13.80
C ARG A 87 19.47 -5.38 13.97
N THR A 88 20.19 -4.27 13.87
CA THR A 88 21.61 -4.16 14.23
C THR A 88 21.76 -3.30 15.48
N ARG A 89 22.79 -3.57 16.29
CA ARG A 89 23.15 -2.82 17.48
C ARG A 89 24.67 -2.70 17.54
N SER A 90 25.16 -1.61 18.13
CA SER A 90 26.58 -1.41 18.42
C SER A 90 26.73 -0.88 19.84
N ASP A 91 27.62 -1.49 20.63
CA ASP A 91 28.02 -1.01 21.96
C ASP A 91 29.38 -0.28 21.97
N GLY A 92 29.88 0.08 20.77
CA GLY A 92 31.20 0.70 20.57
C GLY A 92 32.36 -0.30 20.47
N SER A 93 32.25 -1.49 21.07
CA SER A 93 33.29 -2.54 21.06
C SER A 93 32.84 -3.87 20.44
N ARG A 94 31.52 -4.09 20.39
CA ARG A 94 30.86 -5.27 19.84
C ARG A 94 29.67 -4.82 19.01
N PHE A 95 29.48 -5.53 17.91
CA PHE A 95 28.39 -5.31 16.97
C PHE A 95 27.48 -6.54 17.01
N GLY A 96 26.21 -6.31 17.33
CA GLY A 96 25.17 -7.32 17.43
C GLY A 96 24.19 -7.20 16.28
N GLY A 97 23.76 -8.33 15.74
CA GLY A 97 22.67 -8.42 14.76
C GLY A 97 21.63 -9.41 15.25
N SER A 98 20.36 -9.14 15.00
CA SER A 98 19.30 -10.12 15.19
C SER A 98 18.42 -10.20 13.96
N ALA A 99 18.09 -11.41 13.54
CA ALA A 99 17.09 -11.65 12.51
C ALA A 99 16.05 -12.63 13.05
N SER A 100 14.77 -12.26 13.01
CA SER A 100 13.70 -13.08 13.59
C SER A 100 12.47 -13.15 12.70
N MET A 101 11.74 -14.26 12.81
CA MET A 101 10.39 -14.40 12.29
C MET A 101 9.54 -15.28 13.21
N GLU A 102 8.23 -15.04 13.15
CA GLU A 102 7.22 -15.86 13.80
C GLU A 102 6.03 -15.98 12.85
N LYS A 103 5.53 -17.20 12.62
CA LYS A 103 4.38 -17.42 11.74
C LYS A 103 3.63 -18.71 12.07
N ALA A 104 2.32 -18.61 12.22
CA ALA A 104 1.40 -19.75 12.26
C ALA A 104 1.27 -20.41 10.88
N GLY A 105 1.22 -21.74 10.81
CA GLY A 105 1.03 -22.43 9.53
C GLY A 105 2.18 -22.21 8.55
N PHE A 106 3.42 -22.15 9.05
CA PHE A 106 4.58 -21.78 8.25
C PHE A 106 4.93 -22.86 7.23
N SER A 107 5.26 -22.46 6.00
CA SER A 107 5.61 -23.40 4.94
C SER A 107 7.09 -23.76 4.98
N LEU A 108 7.38 -25.06 4.99
CA LEU A 108 8.71 -25.66 4.98
C LEU A 108 9.14 -26.04 3.55
N ALA A 109 8.80 -25.23 2.55
CA ALA A 109 9.07 -25.52 1.14
C ALA A 109 10.51 -25.16 0.71
N ASP A 110 11.16 -24.25 1.43
CA ASP A 110 12.46 -23.68 1.10
C ASP A 110 13.39 -23.66 2.32
N ASP A 111 14.69 -23.83 2.08
CA ASP A 111 15.71 -23.63 3.11
C ASP A 111 15.83 -22.15 3.49
N LEU A 112 16.17 -21.90 4.75
CA LEU A 112 16.54 -20.55 5.17
C LEU A 112 17.97 -20.26 4.72
N LEU A 113 18.14 -19.21 3.92
CA LEU A 113 19.44 -18.64 3.59
C LEU A 113 19.58 -17.29 4.26
N LEU A 114 20.70 -17.07 4.95
CA LEU A 114 21.04 -15.82 5.61
C LEU A 114 22.44 -15.38 5.17
N TYR A 115 22.55 -14.13 4.75
CA TYR A 115 23.79 -13.51 4.30
C TYR A 115 24.10 -12.31 5.20
N TRP A 116 25.37 -12.09 5.49
CA TRP A 116 25.83 -10.86 6.13
C TRP A 116 27.30 -10.60 5.80
N THR A 117 27.70 -9.34 5.96
CA THR A 117 29.09 -8.91 5.87
C THR A 117 29.56 -8.39 7.20
N VAL A 118 30.88 -8.43 7.39
CA VAL A 118 31.56 -7.78 8.50
C VAL A 118 32.58 -6.84 7.87
N ASP A 119 32.40 -5.54 8.01
CA ASP A 119 33.21 -4.57 7.26
C ASP A 119 33.41 -3.25 8.03
N ASP A 120 34.63 -2.75 7.98
CA ASP A 120 35.11 -1.48 8.55
C ASP A 120 35.31 -0.37 7.48
N LYS A 121 34.72 -0.50 6.29
CA LYS A 121 34.63 0.60 5.30
C LYS A 121 33.36 1.42 5.45
N ASP A 122 33.27 2.62 4.87
CA ASP A 122 32.09 3.50 5.02
C ASP A 122 30.80 3.02 4.34
N VAL A 123 30.93 2.17 3.31
CA VAL A 123 29.81 1.45 2.69
C VAL A 123 30.26 0.01 2.47
N GLY A 124 29.50 -0.96 2.99
CA GLY A 124 29.75 -2.38 2.75
C GLY A 124 29.10 -2.81 1.44
N VAL A 125 29.91 -3.14 0.44
CA VAL A 125 29.46 -3.56 -0.90
C VAL A 125 29.71 -5.06 -1.08
N SER A 126 28.74 -5.78 -1.64
CA SER A 126 28.87 -7.21 -1.96
C SER A 126 28.15 -7.56 -3.24
N VAL A 127 28.74 -8.46 -4.02
CA VAL A 127 28.15 -8.97 -5.26
C VAL A 127 28.00 -10.48 -5.16
N LEU A 128 26.77 -10.98 -5.34
CA LEU A 128 26.48 -12.39 -5.52
C LEU A 128 26.29 -12.67 -7.01
N SER A 129 27.04 -13.61 -7.55
CA SER A 129 27.01 -13.97 -8.97
C SER A 129 26.33 -15.32 -9.20
N TYR A 130 25.62 -15.47 -10.32
CA TYR A 130 25.19 -16.75 -10.89
C TYR A 130 25.59 -16.79 -12.36
N ARG A 131 26.25 -17.85 -12.81
CA ARG A 131 26.54 -18.09 -14.23
C ARG A 131 26.71 -19.57 -14.50
N GLU A 132 26.01 -20.04 -15.52
CA GLU A 132 26.01 -21.44 -15.93
C GLU A 132 26.39 -21.51 -17.41
N GLY A 133 27.44 -22.28 -17.72
CA GLY A 133 28.00 -22.36 -19.06
C GLY A 133 28.48 -21.00 -19.60
N ASP A 134 28.30 -20.80 -20.90
CA ASP A 134 28.74 -19.61 -21.62
C ASP A 134 27.66 -18.51 -21.72
N GLU A 135 26.49 -18.71 -21.11
CA GLU A 135 25.46 -17.67 -21.09
C GLU A 135 25.90 -16.44 -20.26
N PRO A 136 25.34 -15.24 -20.56
CA PRO A 136 25.52 -14.09 -19.69
C PRO A 136 25.05 -14.41 -18.26
N GLY A 137 25.88 -14.08 -17.28
CA GLY A 137 25.58 -14.29 -15.87
C GLY A 137 24.60 -13.25 -15.30
N TYR A 138 24.17 -13.49 -14.06
CA TYR A 138 23.30 -12.64 -13.26
C TYR A 138 24.00 -12.25 -11.97
N PHE A 139 23.75 -11.04 -11.47
CA PHE A 139 24.31 -10.60 -10.21
C PHE A 139 23.27 -9.92 -9.31
N LEU A 140 23.51 -10.01 -8.01
CA LEU A 140 22.85 -9.23 -6.96
C LEU A 140 23.90 -8.38 -6.25
N LEU A 141 23.73 -7.07 -6.30
CA LEU A 141 24.50 -6.09 -5.57
C LEU A 141 23.78 -5.74 -4.25
N LEU A 142 24.52 -5.81 -3.16
CA LEU A 142 24.11 -5.35 -1.84
C LEU A 142 25.04 -4.21 -1.41
N ALA A 143 24.49 -3.05 -1.06
CA ALA A 143 25.26 -1.96 -0.49
C ALA A 143 24.55 -1.35 0.72
N SER A 144 25.26 -1.17 1.83
CA SER A 144 24.73 -0.51 3.03
C SER A 144 25.73 0.50 3.60
N PRO A 145 25.28 1.69 4.05
CA PRO A 145 26.16 2.68 4.66
C PRO A 145 26.56 2.22 6.07
N ARG A 146 27.65 2.78 6.61
CA ARG A 146 28.00 2.57 8.01
C ARG A 146 27.02 3.24 8.97
N ASP A 147 26.85 2.60 10.12
CA ASP A 147 26.10 3.12 11.26
C ASP A 147 26.81 4.30 11.96
N ASP A 148 28.11 4.53 11.80
CA ASP A 148 28.85 5.64 12.45
C ASP A 148 28.66 7.01 11.77
N LEU A 149 27.97 7.06 10.63
CA LEU A 149 27.46 8.29 10.04
C LEU A 149 26.41 8.99 10.94
N ARG A 150 25.99 8.34 12.04
CA ARG A 150 25.18 8.93 13.13
C ARG A 150 25.79 10.20 13.72
N ASP A 151 27.13 10.27 13.82
CA ASP A 151 27.81 11.32 14.58
C ASP A 151 28.43 12.42 13.70
N GLN A 152 28.34 12.29 12.36
CA GLN A 152 28.85 13.29 11.43
C GLN A 152 27.73 14.18 10.88
N GLU A 153 27.36 15.17 11.71
CA GLU A 153 26.65 16.42 11.37
C GLU A 153 25.25 16.23 10.76
N ILE A 154 24.24 16.21 11.64
CA ILE A 154 22.83 16.39 11.29
C ILE A 154 22.69 17.76 10.64
N ILE A 155 22.56 17.81 9.31
CA ILE A 155 22.07 19.01 8.64
C ILE A 155 20.56 19.09 8.91
N GLY A 156 20.09 20.27 9.30
CA GLY A 156 18.65 20.53 9.42
C GLY A 156 17.91 20.11 8.15
N LYS A 157 16.77 19.43 8.31
CA LYS A 157 15.97 18.93 7.19
C LYS A 157 14.65 19.69 7.07
N ARG A 158 14.00 19.58 5.91
CA ARG A 158 12.72 20.22 5.63
C ARG A 158 11.65 19.14 5.49
N VAL A 159 10.57 19.20 6.28
CA VAL A 159 9.52 18.17 6.29
C VAL A 159 8.12 18.78 6.13
N ALA A 160 7.39 18.40 5.10
CA ALA A 160 5.96 18.71 4.97
C ALA A 160 5.12 17.47 5.30
N PHE A 161 4.37 17.52 6.41
CA PHE A 161 3.40 16.48 6.75
C PHE A 161 2.06 16.82 6.09
N VAL A 162 1.60 15.95 5.19
CA VAL A 162 0.33 16.10 4.48
C VAL A 162 -0.62 15.04 5.01
N VAL A 163 -1.66 15.46 5.71
CA VAL A 163 -2.48 14.61 6.57
C VAL A 163 -3.91 14.59 6.07
N ASP A 164 -4.38 13.39 5.75
CA ASP A 164 -5.76 13.16 5.34
C ASP A 164 -6.70 13.34 6.54
N THR A 165 -7.70 14.18 6.34
CA THR A 165 -8.79 14.44 7.28
C THR A 165 -10.13 14.20 6.59
N SER A 166 -10.19 13.28 5.62
CA SER A 166 -11.44 12.86 5.00
C SER A 166 -12.31 12.06 5.97
N GLY A 167 -13.59 11.87 5.63
CA GLY A 167 -14.52 11.12 6.48
C GLY A 167 -14.11 9.67 6.74
N SER A 168 -13.33 9.03 5.86
CA SER A 168 -12.84 7.65 6.05
C SER A 168 -11.84 7.52 7.19
N MET A 169 -11.19 8.63 7.58
CA MET A 169 -10.26 8.69 8.70
C MET A 169 -10.95 8.68 10.06
N GLU A 170 -12.29 8.66 10.13
CA GLU A 170 -13.04 8.71 11.39
C GLU A 170 -12.66 7.60 12.39
N GLY A 171 -12.76 7.95 13.69
CA GLY A 171 -12.53 7.04 14.79
C GLY A 171 -11.04 6.77 15.08
N GLU A 172 -10.68 5.49 15.13
CA GLU A 172 -9.35 5.06 15.56
C GLU A 172 -8.24 5.47 14.59
N LYS A 173 -8.50 5.55 13.28
CA LYS A 173 -7.51 5.96 12.27
C LYS A 173 -7.03 7.39 12.49
N MET A 174 -7.94 8.35 12.68
CA MET A 174 -7.60 9.74 13.00
C MET A 174 -6.86 9.82 14.33
N THR A 175 -7.32 9.08 15.35
CA THR A 175 -6.68 9.06 16.67
C THR A 175 -5.22 8.58 16.56
N ALA A 176 -4.98 7.49 15.85
CA ALA A 176 -3.66 6.93 15.65
C ALA A 176 -2.78 7.82 14.75
N THR A 177 -3.37 8.45 13.71
CA THR A 177 -2.67 9.40 12.82
C THR A 177 -2.19 10.64 13.60
N LYS A 178 -3.05 11.21 14.46
CA LYS A 178 -2.67 12.31 15.36
C LYS A 178 -1.54 11.91 16.30
N ALA A 179 -1.61 10.72 16.91
CA ALA A 179 -0.58 10.22 17.81
C ALA A 179 0.77 10.02 17.10
N ALA A 180 0.75 9.43 15.90
CA ALA A 180 1.93 9.23 15.08
C ALA A 180 2.56 10.56 14.63
N LEU A 181 1.74 11.53 14.22
CA LEU A 181 2.21 12.86 13.85
C LEU A 181 2.79 13.61 15.07
N ASP A 182 2.17 13.49 16.24
CA ASP A 182 2.69 14.06 17.48
C ASP A 182 4.10 13.51 17.80
N GLN A 183 4.32 12.21 17.63
CA GLN A 183 5.64 11.58 17.78
C GLN A 183 6.65 12.09 16.76
N CYS A 184 6.25 12.30 15.51
CA CYS A 184 7.13 12.86 14.47
C CYS A 184 7.54 14.30 14.82
N LEU A 185 6.59 15.13 15.26
CA LEU A 185 6.84 16.53 15.64
C LEU A 185 7.79 16.64 16.85
N GLN A 186 7.70 15.72 17.81
CA GLN A 186 8.60 15.68 18.97
C GLN A 186 10.06 15.35 18.61
N ARG A 187 10.29 14.77 17.42
CA ARG A 187 11.61 14.31 16.95
C ARG A 187 12.26 15.27 15.96
N LEU A 188 11.60 16.37 15.62
CA LEU A 188 12.22 17.43 14.85
C LEU A 188 13.37 18.04 15.66
N GLY A 189 14.54 18.14 15.05
CA GLY A 189 15.69 18.86 15.58
C GLY A 189 15.49 20.36 15.47
N GLU A 190 16.20 21.15 16.29
CA GLU A 190 16.00 22.61 16.34
C GLU A 190 16.34 23.32 15.00
N ASP A 191 17.22 22.72 14.20
CA ASP A 191 17.61 23.21 12.87
C ASP A 191 16.65 22.76 11.74
N ASP A 192 15.64 21.95 12.05
CA ASP A 192 14.67 21.49 11.05
C ASP A 192 13.64 22.57 10.71
N LEU A 193 13.17 22.57 9.46
CA LEU A 193 11.96 23.28 9.07
C LEU A 193 10.82 22.30 8.84
N PHE A 194 9.60 22.70 9.18
CA PHE A 194 8.44 21.87 8.95
C PHE A 194 7.19 22.65 8.54
N SER A 195 6.27 21.93 7.90
CA SER A 195 4.92 22.38 7.56
C SER A 195 3.93 21.25 7.82
N ILE A 196 2.68 21.60 8.13
CA ILE A 196 1.58 20.64 8.25
C ILE A 196 0.47 21.12 7.32
N VAL A 197 0.02 20.23 6.45
CA VAL A 197 -1.11 20.43 5.54
C VAL A 197 -2.16 19.40 5.89
N SER A 198 -3.34 19.83 6.30
CA SER A 198 -4.52 18.96 6.42
C SER A 198 -5.29 19.00 5.11
N PHE A 199 -5.80 17.87 4.64
CA PHE A 199 -6.62 17.85 3.45
C PHE A 199 -7.80 16.89 3.58
N GLY A 200 -8.93 17.30 3.02
CA GLY A 200 -10.13 16.50 2.85
C GLY A 200 -10.80 16.92 1.55
N GLY A 201 -11.99 17.52 1.63
CA GLY A 201 -12.62 18.15 0.47
C GLY A 201 -11.86 19.36 -0.10
N TYR A 202 -11.01 19.98 0.73
CA TYR A 202 -10.05 21.04 0.39
C TYR A 202 -8.76 20.83 1.19
N ALA A 203 -7.68 21.50 0.82
CA ALA A 203 -6.41 21.44 1.55
C ALA A 203 -6.08 22.77 2.23
N GLU A 204 -5.58 22.71 3.46
CA GLU A 204 -5.20 23.87 4.25
C GLU A 204 -3.86 23.62 4.95
N ALA A 205 -2.96 24.60 4.86
CA ALA A 205 -1.69 24.59 5.58
C ALA A 205 -1.82 25.32 6.91
N TRP A 206 -1.26 24.75 7.99
CA TRP A 206 -1.20 25.40 9.31
C TRP A 206 -0.49 26.77 9.26
N LYS A 207 0.54 26.89 8.41
CA LYS A 207 1.25 28.13 8.11
C LYS A 207 1.47 28.26 6.60
N PRO A 208 1.52 29.49 6.04
CA PRO A 208 1.72 29.70 4.60
C PRO A 208 3.08 29.20 4.06
N LYS A 209 4.08 29.08 4.93
CA LYS A 209 5.43 28.62 4.62
C LYS A 209 5.93 27.71 5.72
N MET A 210 6.94 26.90 5.40
CA MET A 210 7.71 26.15 6.39
C MET A 210 8.26 27.06 7.49
N VAL A 211 8.24 26.56 8.72
CA VAL A 211 8.74 27.27 9.91
C VAL A 211 9.78 26.42 10.64
N ALA A 212 10.70 27.07 11.34
CA ALA A 212 11.69 26.37 12.17
C ALA A 212 11.01 25.56 13.28
N ALA A 213 11.55 24.40 13.60
CA ALA A 213 11.10 23.50 14.67
C ALA A 213 11.46 24.00 16.08
N SER A 214 11.26 25.30 16.33
CA SER A 214 11.36 25.87 17.66
C SER A 214 10.31 25.27 18.59
N LYS A 215 10.61 25.22 19.89
CA LYS A 215 9.68 24.71 20.92
C LYS A 215 8.28 25.35 20.84
N GLY A 216 8.21 26.65 20.52
CA GLY A 216 6.95 27.36 20.34
C GLY A 216 6.17 26.93 19.10
N ASN A 217 6.86 26.78 17.96
CA ASN A 217 6.21 26.30 16.73
C ASN A 217 5.76 24.84 16.86
N VAL A 218 6.58 23.97 17.46
CA VAL A 218 6.22 22.57 17.71
C VAL A 218 4.99 22.50 18.62
N ALA A 219 4.92 23.29 19.70
CA ALA A 219 3.74 23.34 20.56
C ALA A 219 2.48 23.81 19.81
N GLY A 220 2.59 24.86 18.99
CA GLY A 220 1.48 25.37 18.18
C GLY A 220 1.00 24.37 17.12
N ALA A 221 1.93 23.66 16.49
CA ALA A 221 1.65 22.61 15.53
C ALA A 221 0.92 21.43 16.18
N ARG A 222 1.37 20.98 17.35
CA ARG A 222 0.70 19.93 18.12
C ARG A 222 -0.73 20.33 18.49
N ALA A 223 -0.97 21.58 18.89
CA ALA A 223 -2.31 22.07 19.14
C ALA A 223 -3.20 22.05 17.89
N PHE A 224 -2.66 22.44 16.73
CA PHE A 224 -3.35 22.32 15.44
C PHE A 224 -3.71 20.87 15.11
N VAL A 225 -2.76 19.94 15.27
CA VAL A 225 -2.98 18.50 15.02
C VAL A 225 -4.10 17.93 15.89
N GLN A 226 -4.18 18.33 17.15
CA GLN A 226 -5.25 17.86 18.05
C GLN A 226 -6.65 18.33 17.59
N GLN A 227 -6.73 19.47 16.89
CA GLN A 227 -7.99 20.02 16.38
C GLN A 227 -8.42 19.45 15.03
N LEU A 228 -7.62 18.61 14.39
CA LEU A 228 -8.00 18.01 13.10
C LEU A 228 -9.23 17.12 13.26
N GLU A 229 -10.25 17.33 12.43
CA GLU A 229 -11.48 16.53 12.45
C GLU A 229 -11.70 15.89 11.08
N PRO A 230 -12.09 14.60 11.04
CA PRO A 230 -12.39 13.91 9.80
C PRO A 230 -13.68 14.47 9.18
N LEU A 231 -13.59 15.08 8.00
CA LEU A 231 -14.71 15.67 7.29
C LEU A 231 -14.50 15.71 5.77
N GLY A 232 -15.55 15.33 5.04
CA GLY A 232 -15.63 15.56 3.59
C GLY A 232 -14.98 14.47 2.75
N GLY A 233 -14.63 14.83 1.51
CA GLY A 233 -13.96 13.96 0.54
C GLY A 233 -12.44 13.98 0.66
N THR A 234 -11.75 13.60 -0.41
CA THR A 234 -10.30 13.37 -0.45
C THR A 234 -9.74 14.02 -1.72
N ASN A 235 -9.23 15.25 -1.62
CA ASN A 235 -8.66 16.03 -2.71
C ASN A 235 -7.12 15.97 -2.69
N ILE A 236 -6.57 14.86 -3.18
CA ILE A 236 -5.13 14.63 -3.23
C ILE A 236 -4.42 15.67 -4.11
N GLY A 237 -5.04 16.07 -5.22
CA GLY A 237 -4.43 17.03 -6.15
C GLY A 237 -4.15 18.38 -5.51
N GLU A 238 -5.14 18.93 -4.81
CA GLU A 238 -4.98 20.20 -4.08
C GLU A 238 -4.03 20.06 -2.89
N ALA A 239 -4.06 18.93 -2.19
CA ALA A 239 -3.13 18.64 -1.10
C ALA A 239 -1.67 18.69 -1.57
N LEU A 240 -1.37 18.13 -2.74
CA LEU A 240 -0.04 18.20 -3.36
C LEU A 240 0.33 19.64 -3.70
N ASP A 241 -0.58 20.42 -4.31
CA ASP A 241 -0.32 21.82 -4.66
C ASP A 241 0.02 22.65 -3.42
N VAL A 242 -0.79 22.54 -2.38
CA VAL A 242 -0.62 23.27 -1.12
C VAL A 242 0.68 22.84 -0.43
N ALA A 243 0.94 21.53 -0.36
CA ALA A 243 2.18 21.00 0.22
C ALA A 243 3.40 21.62 -0.47
N PHE A 244 3.52 21.50 -1.79
CA PHE A 244 4.65 22.05 -2.54
C PHE A 244 4.72 23.59 -2.51
N ALA A 245 3.58 24.30 -2.45
CA ALA A 245 3.58 25.75 -2.28
C ALA A 245 4.20 26.20 -0.94
N THR A 246 3.98 25.46 0.15
CA THR A 246 4.60 25.78 1.46
C THR A 246 6.11 25.57 1.48
N THR A 247 6.63 24.81 0.50
CA THR A 247 8.06 24.46 0.36
C THR A 247 8.87 25.45 -0.48
N THR A 248 8.31 26.61 -0.81
CA THR A 248 9.00 27.59 -1.67
C THR A 248 10.14 28.30 -0.93
N GLY A 249 11.39 28.01 -1.33
CA GLY A 249 12.61 28.64 -0.80
C GLY A 249 13.87 27.85 -1.21
N SER A 250 14.94 28.54 -1.59
CA SER A 250 16.24 27.91 -1.89
C SER A 250 16.96 27.67 -0.57
N GLU A 251 16.77 26.49 -0.01
CA GLU A 251 17.56 26.00 1.12
C GLU A 251 18.28 24.73 0.70
N LYS A 252 19.55 24.60 1.09
CA LYS A 252 20.37 23.41 0.79
C LYS A 252 19.91 22.14 1.55
N ALA A 253 18.97 22.29 2.47
CA ALA A 253 18.45 21.22 3.30
C ALA A 253 17.55 20.27 2.49
N PRO A 254 17.67 18.94 2.68
CA PRO A 254 16.85 17.96 1.97
C PRO A 254 15.37 18.14 2.32
N LEU A 255 14.52 18.07 1.30
CA LEU A 255 13.07 18.21 1.43
C LEU A 255 12.36 16.85 1.40
N MET A 256 11.53 16.59 2.40
CA MET A 256 10.68 15.41 2.49
C MET A 256 9.21 15.85 2.57
N VAL A 257 8.37 15.23 1.76
CA VAL A 257 6.91 15.33 1.84
C VAL A 257 6.41 13.98 2.32
N VAL A 258 5.75 13.94 3.48
CA VAL A 258 5.22 12.73 4.09
C VAL A 258 3.70 12.79 3.99
N PHE A 259 3.12 11.94 3.15
CA PHE A 259 1.69 11.89 2.85
C PHE A 259 1.04 10.78 3.68
N LEU A 260 0.12 11.13 4.59
CA LEU A 260 -0.62 10.20 5.43
C LEU A 260 -2.06 10.18 4.92
N THR A 261 -2.50 9.05 4.37
CA THR A 261 -3.83 8.92 3.77
C THR A 261 -4.39 7.52 3.92
N ASP A 262 -5.71 7.40 4.03
CA ASP A 262 -6.39 6.11 4.09
C ASP A 262 -7.18 5.78 2.84
N GLY A 263 -7.17 6.63 1.80
CA GLY A 263 -8.21 6.51 0.80
C GLY A 263 -7.99 7.18 -0.54
N ARG A 264 -8.69 6.59 -1.51
CA ARG A 264 -8.79 6.97 -2.91
C ARG A 264 -9.15 8.45 -3.07
N PRO A 265 -8.61 9.15 -4.09
CA PRO A 265 -9.05 10.51 -4.41
C PRO A 265 -10.54 10.48 -4.78
N THR A 266 -11.34 11.37 -4.17
CA THR A 266 -12.80 11.47 -4.39
C THR A 266 -13.25 12.86 -4.84
N VAL A 267 -12.39 13.87 -4.68
CA VAL A 267 -12.67 15.27 -5.04
C VAL A 267 -11.53 15.78 -5.92
N GLY A 268 -11.87 16.59 -6.91
CA GLY A 268 -10.89 17.10 -7.88
C GLY A 268 -10.43 16.03 -8.87
N ASP A 269 -9.13 16.01 -9.16
CA ASP A 269 -8.52 15.02 -10.04
C ASP A 269 -8.50 13.65 -9.36
N THR A 270 -9.15 12.66 -9.96
CA THR A 270 -9.17 11.26 -9.47
C THR A 270 -8.38 10.31 -10.36
N ASP A 271 -7.92 10.79 -11.51
CA ASP A 271 -7.08 10.02 -12.42
C ASP A 271 -5.67 9.84 -11.85
N VAL A 272 -5.20 8.58 -11.84
CA VAL A 272 -3.91 8.23 -11.24
C VAL A 272 -2.75 8.88 -11.99
N ALA A 273 -2.76 8.86 -13.32
CA ALA A 273 -1.66 9.40 -14.11
C ALA A 273 -1.58 10.93 -13.97
N ALA A 274 -2.72 11.62 -13.92
CA ALA A 274 -2.79 13.05 -13.68
C ALA A 274 -2.22 13.43 -12.31
N LEU A 275 -2.60 12.73 -11.24
CA LEU A 275 -2.11 13.01 -9.88
C LEU A 275 -0.61 12.74 -9.74
N VAL A 276 -0.10 11.68 -10.34
CA VAL A 276 1.34 11.37 -10.31
C VAL A 276 2.14 12.44 -11.06
N LYS A 277 1.71 12.83 -12.27
CA LYS A 277 2.32 13.95 -13.01
C LYS A 277 2.24 15.27 -12.24
N ARG A 278 1.15 15.49 -11.52
CA ARG A 278 0.96 16.68 -10.68
C ARG A 278 1.97 16.71 -9.52
N ALA A 279 2.18 15.57 -8.86
CA ALA A 279 3.21 15.43 -7.84
C ALA A 279 4.61 15.71 -8.40
N GLU A 280 4.93 15.14 -9.56
CA GLU A 280 6.21 15.38 -10.26
C GLU A 280 6.41 16.85 -10.63
N ALA A 281 5.38 17.50 -11.15
CA ALA A 281 5.43 18.91 -11.55
C ALA A 281 5.54 19.86 -10.34
N GLY A 282 4.89 19.53 -9.22
CA GLY A 282 5.01 20.26 -7.96
C GLY A 282 6.42 20.20 -7.36
N ARG A 283 7.15 19.12 -7.66
CA ARG A 283 8.51 18.85 -7.20
C ARG A 283 9.56 19.68 -7.94
N LYS A 284 9.56 20.99 -7.70
CA LYS A 284 10.54 21.94 -8.30
C LYS A 284 11.97 21.63 -7.89
N ASP A 285 12.16 21.18 -6.66
CA ASP A 285 13.44 20.68 -6.17
C ASP A 285 13.54 19.18 -6.47
N LYS A 286 14.43 18.79 -7.39
CA LYS A 286 14.63 17.38 -7.74
C LYS A 286 15.16 16.54 -6.58
N ALA A 287 15.74 17.15 -5.54
CA ALA A 287 16.16 16.47 -4.32
C ALA A 287 14.99 16.19 -3.37
N ALA A 288 13.82 16.77 -3.60
CA ALA A 288 12.65 16.49 -2.76
C ALA A 288 12.20 15.03 -2.90
N ARG A 289 11.75 14.43 -1.80
CA ARG A 289 11.30 13.04 -1.71
C ARG A 289 9.87 12.98 -1.19
N LEU A 290 9.01 12.21 -1.86
CA LEU A 290 7.62 12.01 -1.44
C LEU A 290 7.43 10.61 -0.89
N PHE A 291 7.16 10.52 0.41
CA PHE A 291 6.86 9.30 1.12
C PHE A 291 5.36 9.18 1.35
N VAL A 292 4.84 7.96 1.27
CA VAL A 292 3.43 7.69 1.54
C VAL A 292 3.28 6.74 2.71
N LEU A 293 2.37 7.07 3.61
CA LEU A 293 1.92 6.26 4.73
C LEU A 293 0.43 5.98 4.50
N GLY A 294 0.14 4.80 3.96
CA GLY A 294 -1.21 4.33 3.74
C GLY A 294 -1.76 3.65 4.98
N VAL A 295 -2.92 4.09 5.46
CA VAL A 295 -3.55 3.55 6.68
C VAL A 295 -4.82 2.76 6.33
N GLY A 296 -4.90 1.51 6.76
CA GLY A 296 -6.10 0.68 6.58
C GLY A 296 -6.11 -0.12 5.27
N ASP A 297 -7.28 -0.69 4.94
CA ASP A 297 -7.40 -1.69 3.87
C ASP A 297 -7.96 -1.16 2.54
N ASP A 298 -8.58 0.02 2.50
CA ASP A 298 -9.27 0.55 1.30
C ASP A 298 -8.47 1.65 0.58
N LEU A 299 -7.21 1.33 0.29
CA LEU A 299 -6.23 2.24 -0.32
C LEU A 299 -6.19 2.09 -1.85
N ASN A 300 -5.92 3.19 -2.55
CA ASN A 300 -5.47 3.11 -3.94
C ASN A 300 -3.95 2.86 -4.00
N THR A 301 -3.52 1.63 -3.71
CA THR A 301 -2.09 1.29 -3.67
C THR A 301 -1.36 1.58 -4.98
N ILE A 302 -2.04 1.43 -6.12
CA ILE A 302 -1.47 1.77 -7.44
C ILE A 302 -1.09 3.25 -7.51
N LEU A 303 -1.98 4.15 -7.07
CA LEU A 303 -1.70 5.58 -7.02
C LEU A 303 -0.57 5.89 -6.02
N LEU A 304 -0.65 5.34 -4.82
CA LEU A 304 0.26 5.65 -3.72
C LEU A 304 1.68 5.12 -3.97
N ASP A 305 1.80 3.92 -4.55
CA ASP A 305 3.09 3.35 -4.97
C ASP A 305 3.70 4.16 -6.11
N LYS A 306 2.92 4.54 -7.12
CA LYS A 306 3.42 5.38 -8.22
C LYS A 306 3.82 6.78 -7.74
N MET A 307 2.99 7.40 -6.91
CA MET A 307 3.27 8.73 -6.38
C MET A 307 4.56 8.75 -5.58
N SER A 308 4.80 7.76 -4.71
CA SER A 308 6.04 7.67 -3.94
C SER A 308 7.25 7.30 -4.80
N SER A 309 7.19 6.20 -5.54
CA SER A 309 8.32 5.67 -6.32
C SER A 309 8.78 6.60 -7.44
N GLN A 310 7.86 7.29 -8.14
CA GLN A 310 8.21 8.24 -9.21
C GLN A 310 8.69 9.60 -8.65
N ASN A 311 8.50 9.86 -7.36
CA ASN A 311 8.98 11.06 -6.67
C ASN A 311 10.11 10.78 -5.66
N GLY A 312 10.84 9.67 -5.85
CA GLY A 312 12.06 9.31 -5.13
C GLY A 312 11.86 8.80 -3.70
N GLY A 313 10.62 8.66 -3.22
CA GLY A 313 10.33 8.10 -1.90
C GLY A 313 9.81 6.67 -1.96
N SER A 314 9.20 6.24 -0.86
CA SER A 314 8.62 4.90 -0.70
C SER A 314 7.28 4.95 0.01
N ALA A 315 6.42 3.97 -0.26
CA ALA A 315 5.19 3.75 0.49
C ALA A 315 5.40 2.77 1.66
N LEU A 316 4.69 3.00 2.77
CA LEU A 316 4.47 2.04 3.84
C LEU A 316 2.96 1.92 4.06
N TYR A 317 2.49 0.68 4.14
CA TYR A 317 1.08 0.36 4.36
C TYR A 317 0.91 -0.30 5.71
N VAL A 318 0.12 0.30 6.58
CA VAL A 318 -0.14 -0.22 7.92
C VAL A 318 -1.55 -0.77 7.99
N LYS A 319 -1.66 -2.04 8.38
CA LYS A 319 -2.93 -2.72 8.65
C LYS A 319 -3.21 -2.74 10.14
N GLY A 320 -4.40 -2.28 10.53
CA GLY A 320 -4.83 -2.23 11.92
C GLY A 320 -4.24 -1.04 12.71
N ASN A 321 -4.98 -0.57 13.71
CA ASN A 321 -4.69 0.69 14.39
C ASN A 321 -3.64 0.57 15.51
N ALA A 322 -3.48 -0.62 16.09
CA ALA A 322 -2.58 -0.84 17.23
C ALA A 322 -1.08 -0.72 16.89
N ALA A 323 -0.69 -0.96 15.62
CA ALA A 323 0.70 -0.90 15.17
C ALA A 323 1.08 0.44 14.49
N LEU A 324 0.11 1.32 14.20
CA LEU A 324 0.34 2.51 13.38
C LEU A 324 1.39 3.46 13.97
N THR A 325 1.31 3.75 15.27
CA THR A 325 2.25 4.68 15.90
C THR A 325 3.69 4.19 15.84
N ASP A 326 3.92 2.89 16.08
CA ASP A 326 5.26 2.30 16.10
C ASP A 326 5.84 2.16 14.69
N GLU A 327 5.03 1.74 13.72
CA GLU A 327 5.44 1.60 12.32
C GLU A 327 5.73 2.96 11.67
N VAL A 328 4.87 3.97 11.88
CA VAL A 328 5.10 5.33 11.40
C VAL A 328 6.35 5.92 12.04
N ARG A 329 6.56 5.70 13.34
CA ARG A 329 7.78 6.16 14.03
C ARG A 329 9.04 5.53 13.43
N ALA A 330 9.06 4.21 13.29
CA ALA A 330 10.21 3.49 12.72
C ALA A 330 10.46 3.90 11.25
N PHE A 331 9.38 4.12 10.49
CA PHE A 331 9.46 4.64 9.14
C PHE A 331 10.06 6.04 9.10
N TYR A 332 9.56 6.94 9.94
CA TYR A 332 10.05 8.31 10.03
C TYR A 332 11.52 8.36 10.46
N GLU A 333 11.93 7.59 11.47
CA GLU A 333 13.34 7.47 11.90
C GLU A 333 14.23 7.03 10.72
N ARG A 334 13.76 6.06 9.93
CA ARG A 334 14.48 5.56 8.76
C ARG A 334 14.63 6.62 7.68
N ILE A 335 13.57 7.36 7.34
CA ILE A 335 13.61 8.34 6.23
C ILE A 335 14.21 9.69 6.64
N SER A 336 14.23 10.00 7.95
CA SER A 336 14.69 11.29 8.48
C SER A 336 16.20 11.52 8.34
N HIS A 337 16.96 10.49 7.99
CA HIS A 337 18.41 10.54 7.86
C HIS A 337 18.85 9.99 6.50
N PRO A 338 18.67 10.76 5.40
CA PRO A 338 19.23 10.40 4.10
C PRO A 338 20.75 10.44 4.18
N VAL A 339 21.39 9.30 3.87
CA VAL A 339 22.85 9.18 3.92
C VAL A 339 23.46 9.58 2.58
N LEU A 340 22.84 9.15 1.48
CA LEU A 340 23.22 9.50 0.12
C LEU A 340 21.98 9.65 -0.75
N ALA A 341 21.83 10.81 -1.40
CA ALA A 341 20.82 11.05 -2.41
C ALA A 341 21.39 10.89 -3.83
N ASP A 342 20.50 10.70 -4.81
CA ASP A 342 20.83 10.68 -6.24
C ASP A 342 21.94 9.67 -6.58
N LEU A 343 21.77 8.43 -6.12
CA LEU A 343 22.76 7.39 -6.28
C LEU A 343 22.99 7.03 -7.74
N THR A 344 24.26 6.92 -8.12
CA THR A 344 24.68 6.35 -9.39
C THR A 344 25.68 5.22 -9.15
N LEU A 345 25.53 4.17 -9.96
CA LEU A 345 26.38 2.99 -9.93
C LEU A 345 27.14 2.89 -11.25
N ALA A 346 28.46 2.82 -11.15
CA ALA A 346 29.35 2.49 -12.26
C ALA A 346 30.08 1.18 -11.95
N VAL A 347 30.27 0.36 -12.99
CA VAL A 347 31.01 -0.91 -12.91
C VAL A 347 32.06 -0.89 -14.01
N ASP A 348 33.32 -0.77 -13.61
CA ASP A 348 34.45 -0.73 -14.54
C ASP A 348 35.11 -2.12 -14.61
N GLY A 349 35.40 -2.60 -15.82
CA GLY A 349 36.08 -3.89 -16.05
C GLY A 349 35.17 -5.04 -16.46
N VAL A 350 33.86 -4.95 -16.22
CA VAL A 350 32.85 -5.95 -16.64
C VAL A 350 31.66 -5.27 -17.29
N ASP A 351 31.24 -5.78 -18.45
CA ASP A 351 30.04 -5.31 -19.17
C ASP A 351 28.77 -5.78 -18.47
N VAL A 352 28.08 -4.85 -17.81
CA VAL A 352 26.82 -5.08 -17.08
C VAL A 352 25.63 -4.46 -17.81
N SER A 353 24.49 -5.15 -17.77
CA SER A 353 23.25 -4.72 -18.45
C SER A 353 22.01 -5.13 -17.68
N GLY A 354 20.87 -4.52 -18.02
CA GLY A 354 19.57 -4.84 -17.41
C GLY A 354 19.58 -4.67 -15.89
N VAL A 355 20.24 -3.62 -15.39
CA VAL A 355 20.33 -3.36 -13.95
C VAL A 355 19.01 -2.78 -13.44
N HIS A 356 18.51 -3.34 -12.33
CA HIS A 356 17.29 -2.94 -11.66
C HIS A 356 17.54 -2.64 -10.18
N PRO A 357 16.84 -1.63 -9.62
CA PRO A 357 15.94 -0.71 -10.32
C PRO A 357 16.70 0.20 -11.30
N ARG A 358 16.04 0.64 -12.38
CA ARG A 358 16.66 1.52 -13.41
C ARG A 358 17.18 2.84 -12.81
N ALA A 359 16.54 3.30 -11.72
CA ALA A 359 17.02 4.38 -10.88
C ALA A 359 17.15 3.85 -9.43
N LEU A 360 18.32 4.00 -8.83
CA LEU A 360 18.65 3.39 -7.52
C LEU A 360 17.94 4.06 -6.33
N GLY A 361 17.45 5.29 -6.52
CA GLY A 361 16.86 6.09 -5.44
C GLY A 361 17.90 6.59 -4.44
N ASP A 362 17.44 6.94 -3.25
CA ASP A 362 18.28 7.39 -2.14
C ASP A 362 18.56 6.24 -1.17
N LEU A 363 19.73 6.29 -0.52
CA LEU A 363 20.12 5.38 0.54
C LEU A 363 19.98 6.07 1.88
N PHE A 364 19.06 5.57 2.70
CA PHE A 364 18.82 6.08 4.05
C PHE A 364 19.55 5.24 5.10
N MET A 365 19.67 5.79 6.31
CA MET A 365 20.23 5.07 7.45
C MET A 365 19.44 3.78 7.74
N GLY A 366 20.17 2.70 8.03
CA GLY A 366 19.58 1.39 8.29
C GLY A 366 18.94 0.72 7.06
N GLN A 367 18.99 1.36 5.88
CA GLN A 367 18.58 0.75 4.62
C GLN A 367 19.76 0.07 3.93
N GLN A 368 19.40 -0.93 3.14
CA GLN A 368 20.30 -1.62 2.23
C GLN A 368 19.82 -1.34 0.80
N LEU A 369 20.73 -0.85 -0.03
CA LEU A 369 20.54 -0.82 -1.47
C LEU A 369 20.66 -2.26 -2.00
N VAL A 370 19.66 -2.67 -2.76
CA VAL A 370 19.61 -3.96 -3.44
C VAL A 370 19.41 -3.71 -4.92
N ALA A 371 20.39 -4.09 -5.75
CA ALA A 371 20.28 -4.01 -7.20
C ALA A 371 20.58 -5.36 -7.84
N VAL A 372 19.90 -5.69 -8.93
CA VAL A 372 20.11 -6.92 -9.70
C VAL A 372 20.41 -6.61 -11.14
N GLY A 373 21.26 -7.38 -11.80
CA GLY A 373 21.57 -7.17 -13.20
C GLY A 373 22.16 -8.40 -13.87
N ARG A 374 22.58 -8.22 -15.12
CA ARG A 374 23.29 -9.22 -15.92
C ARG A 374 24.71 -8.76 -16.22
N TYR A 375 25.61 -9.71 -16.40
CA TYR A 375 26.97 -9.44 -16.86
C TYR A 375 27.33 -10.38 -18.02
N ARG A 376 28.03 -9.86 -19.02
CA ARG A 376 28.31 -10.61 -20.25
C ARG A 376 29.42 -11.65 -20.08
N ALA A 377 30.49 -11.27 -19.41
CA ALA A 377 31.70 -12.08 -19.22
C ALA A 377 32.19 -11.93 -17.78
N PRO A 378 32.83 -12.97 -17.22
CA PRO A 378 33.38 -12.91 -15.88
C PRO A 378 34.60 -12.00 -15.83
N GLY A 379 34.93 -11.52 -14.65
CA GLY A 379 36.08 -10.65 -14.46
C GLY A 379 36.10 -9.94 -13.12
N HIS A 380 37.27 -9.41 -12.80
CA HIS A 380 37.46 -8.47 -11.73
C HIS A 380 36.93 -7.11 -12.17
N ALA A 381 36.11 -6.48 -11.34
CA ALA A 381 35.53 -5.18 -11.63
C ALA A 381 35.71 -4.23 -10.45
N ARG A 382 35.80 -2.94 -10.77
CA ARG A 382 35.70 -1.87 -9.78
C ARG A 382 34.29 -1.31 -9.80
N LEU A 383 33.58 -1.51 -8.69
CA LEU A 383 32.28 -0.92 -8.47
C LEU A 383 32.45 0.44 -7.83
N THR A 384 31.83 1.47 -8.42
CA THR A 384 31.84 2.84 -7.89
C THR A 384 30.40 3.30 -7.68
N LEU A 385 30.04 3.53 -6.41
CA LEU A 385 28.77 4.11 -5.99
C LEU A 385 29.00 5.58 -5.65
N THR A 386 28.33 6.50 -6.34
CA THR A 386 28.39 7.93 -6.01
C THR A 386 27.01 8.45 -5.62
N GLY A 387 26.99 9.45 -4.73
CA GLY A 387 25.75 10.10 -4.30
C GLY A 387 26.03 11.42 -3.60
N GLN A 388 24.99 12.22 -3.39
CA GLN A 388 25.06 13.48 -2.65
C GLN A 388 24.81 13.21 -1.17
N GLY A 389 25.85 13.39 -0.35
CA GLY A 389 25.71 13.40 1.10
C GLY A 389 25.47 14.81 1.63
N PRO A 390 25.22 14.96 2.95
CA PRO A 390 25.00 16.25 3.58
C PRO A 390 26.13 17.29 3.31
N ARG A 391 27.39 16.84 3.25
CA ARG A 391 28.57 17.69 2.98
C ARG A 391 28.97 17.76 1.49
N GLY A 392 28.10 17.34 0.59
CA GLY A 392 28.35 17.28 -0.84
C GLY A 392 28.59 15.86 -1.35
N ALA A 393 29.09 15.77 -2.59
CA ALA A 393 29.27 14.50 -3.29
C ALA A 393 30.20 13.55 -2.53
N ARG A 394 29.80 12.29 -2.42
CA ARG A 394 30.58 11.19 -1.88
C ARG A 394 30.70 10.07 -2.91
N THR A 395 31.83 9.39 -2.86
CA THR A 395 32.15 8.28 -3.75
C THR A 395 32.66 7.11 -2.92
N PHE A 396 32.11 5.94 -3.16
CA PHE A 396 32.50 4.68 -2.53
C PHE A 396 32.91 3.73 -3.63
N SER A 397 34.09 3.12 -3.50
CA SER A 397 34.57 2.14 -4.46
C SER A 397 34.90 0.83 -3.76
N ALA A 398 34.54 -0.27 -4.40
CA ALA A 398 34.86 -1.62 -3.97
C ALA A 398 35.29 -2.45 -5.18
N ASP A 399 36.35 -3.21 -5.02
CA ASP A 399 36.74 -4.23 -6.00
C ASP A 399 35.88 -5.47 -5.75
N VAL A 400 35.27 -6.00 -6.82
CA VAL A 400 34.29 -7.10 -6.78
C VAL A 400 34.54 -8.08 -7.92
N ASP A 401 34.15 -9.33 -7.71
CA ASP A 401 34.39 -10.42 -8.67
C ASP A 401 33.09 -10.91 -9.29
N PHE A 402 33.05 -10.93 -10.62
CA PHE A 402 32.00 -11.58 -11.40
C PHE A 402 32.46 -12.97 -11.82
N ALA A 403 31.80 -13.99 -11.26
CA ALA A 403 32.27 -15.37 -11.32
C ALA A 403 32.19 -15.98 -12.73
N ALA A 404 33.18 -16.82 -13.07
CA ALA A 404 33.23 -17.53 -14.36
C ALA A 404 32.14 -18.57 -14.51
N ALA A 405 31.91 -19.37 -13.47
CA ALA A 405 30.82 -20.34 -13.38
C ALA A 405 30.48 -20.57 -11.91
N THR A 406 29.23 -20.34 -11.53
CA THR A 406 28.71 -20.65 -10.19
C THR A 406 27.19 -20.76 -10.26
N THR A 407 26.66 -21.82 -9.67
CA THR A 407 25.22 -22.07 -9.53
C THR A 407 24.73 -21.87 -8.09
N GLU A 408 25.63 -21.48 -7.18
CA GLU A 408 25.35 -21.34 -5.75
C GLU A 408 24.22 -20.35 -5.45
N HIS A 409 24.10 -19.32 -6.28
CA HIS A 409 23.13 -18.24 -6.12
C HIS A 409 21.95 -18.38 -7.10
N ALA A 410 21.41 -19.59 -7.26
CA ALA A 410 20.32 -19.92 -8.21
C ALA A 410 19.04 -19.08 -8.05
N PHE A 411 18.87 -18.38 -6.92
CA PHE A 411 17.77 -17.43 -6.72
C PHE A 411 17.95 -16.09 -7.46
N VAL A 412 19.19 -15.71 -7.78
CA VAL A 412 19.53 -14.41 -8.40
C VAL A 412 18.91 -14.24 -9.80
N PRO A 413 18.99 -15.22 -10.72
CA PRO A 413 18.34 -15.11 -12.03
C PRO A 413 16.83 -14.88 -11.94
N ARG A 414 16.15 -15.58 -11.02
CA ARG A 414 14.70 -15.45 -10.83
C ARG A 414 14.34 -14.07 -10.26
N LEU A 415 15.11 -13.56 -9.30
CA LEU A 415 14.93 -12.22 -8.74
C LEU A 415 15.11 -11.14 -9.81
N TRP A 416 16.14 -11.26 -10.65
CA TRP A 416 16.35 -10.38 -11.79
C TRP A 416 15.17 -10.44 -12.76
N ALA A 417 14.72 -11.63 -13.13
CA ALA A 417 13.63 -11.82 -14.09
C ALA A 417 12.32 -11.19 -13.59
N GLN A 418 12.00 -11.33 -12.30
CA GLN A 418 10.83 -10.68 -11.69
C GLN A 418 10.90 -9.15 -11.79
N ARG A 419 12.07 -8.55 -11.57
CA ARG A 419 12.26 -7.10 -11.69
C ARG A 419 12.17 -6.63 -13.14
N GLN A 420 12.79 -7.35 -14.07
CA GLN A 420 12.71 -7.05 -15.51
C GLN A 420 11.28 -7.16 -16.04
N VAL A 421 10.56 -8.25 -15.71
CA VAL A 421 9.14 -8.41 -16.09
C VAL A 421 8.29 -7.28 -15.52
N GLY A 422 8.49 -6.91 -14.25
CA GLY A 422 7.80 -5.76 -13.65
C GLY A 422 8.04 -4.46 -14.42
N ALA A 423 9.29 -4.15 -14.74
CA ALA A 423 9.66 -2.96 -15.49
C ALA A 423 9.06 -2.94 -16.92
N LEU A 424 9.03 -4.08 -17.60
CA LEU A 424 8.42 -4.22 -18.93
C LEU A 424 6.90 -4.05 -18.87
N LEU A 425 6.24 -4.62 -17.86
CA LEU A 425 4.79 -4.46 -17.66
C LEU A 425 4.42 -3.00 -17.35
N ASP A 426 5.24 -2.28 -16.57
CA ASP A 426 5.04 -0.85 -16.34
C ASP A 426 5.22 -0.04 -17.63
N GLU A 427 6.21 -0.38 -18.46
CA GLU A 427 6.41 0.24 -19.76
C GLU A 427 5.24 -0.02 -20.73
N ILE A 428 4.67 -1.23 -20.73
CA ILE A 428 3.46 -1.56 -21.49
C ILE A 428 2.25 -0.75 -21.00
N ARG A 429 2.09 -0.58 -19.69
CA ARG A 429 0.99 0.24 -19.13
C ARG A 429 1.11 1.71 -19.53
N GLU A 430 2.32 2.24 -19.62
CA GLU A 430 2.58 3.64 -19.96
C GLU A 430 2.51 3.93 -21.46
N LYS A 431 3.08 3.05 -22.28
CA LYS A 431 3.23 3.28 -23.74
C LYS A 431 2.24 2.48 -24.59
N GLY A 432 1.42 1.65 -23.95
CA GLY A 432 0.55 0.69 -24.62
C GLY A 432 1.28 -0.61 -25.00
N GLU A 433 0.51 -1.59 -25.45
CA GLU A 433 1.04 -2.89 -25.86
C GLU A 433 1.84 -2.77 -27.15
N GLN A 434 3.13 -3.13 -27.05
CA GLN A 434 4.02 -3.27 -28.21
C GLN A 434 4.46 -4.71 -28.29
N ARG A 435 4.40 -5.29 -29.50
CA ARG A 435 4.70 -6.71 -29.73
C ARG A 435 6.03 -7.14 -29.11
N GLY A 436 7.09 -6.33 -29.27
CA GLY A 436 8.40 -6.65 -28.68
C GLY A 436 8.41 -6.73 -27.15
N LEU A 437 7.67 -5.85 -26.46
CA LEU A 437 7.59 -5.86 -25.00
C LEU A 437 6.79 -7.07 -24.50
N VAL A 438 5.67 -7.39 -25.18
CA VAL A 438 4.83 -8.55 -24.85
C VAL A 438 5.58 -9.86 -25.08
N ASP A 439 6.32 -9.96 -26.19
CA ASP A 439 7.15 -11.13 -26.51
C ASP A 439 8.25 -11.33 -25.47
N GLU A 440 8.95 -10.27 -25.04
CA GLU A 440 9.98 -10.33 -24.01
C GLU A 440 9.41 -10.72 -22.64
N VAL A 441 8.28 -10.12 -22.23
CA VAL A 441 7.58 -10.50 -20.99
C VAL A 441 7.22 -11.98 -21.01
N THR A 442 6.66 -12.46 -22.11
CA THR A 442 6.23 -13.86 -22.27
C THR A 442 7.43 -14.79 -22.19
N GLN A 443 8.54 -14.47 -22.88
CA GLN A 443 9.76 -15.28 -22.86
C GLN A 443 10.36 -15.40 -21.45
N LEU A 444 10.51 -14.28 -20.76
CA LEU A 444 11.03 -14.27 -19.38
C LEU A 444 10.08 -14.98 -18.42
N ALA A 445 8.78 -14.74 -18.57
CA ALA A 445 7.76 -15.32 -17.74
C ALA A 445 7.73 -16.85 -17.85
N THR A 446 7.78 -17.40 -19.06
CA THR A 446 7.85 -18.85 -19.30
C THR A 446 9.18 -19.45 -18.83
N ARG A 447 10.31 -18.78 -19.10
CA ARG A 447 11.65 -19.27 -18.69
C ARG A 447 11.78 -19.38 -17.16
N PHE A 448 11.23 -18.43 -16.41
CA PHE A 448 11.46 -18.31 -14.96
C PHE A 448 10.24 -18.66 -14.09
N GLY A 449 9.15 -19.19 -14.66
CA GLY A 449 8.00 -19.58 -13.85
C GLY A 449 7.20 -18.38 -13.29
N ILE A 450 7.15 -17.25 -14.01
CA ILE A 450 6.50 -16.01 -13.52
C ILE A 450 5.11 -15.91 -14.15
N VAL A 451 4.07 -15.80 -13.31
CA VAL A 451 2.70 -15.55 -13.76
C VAL A 451 2.57 -14.07 -14.13
N THR A 452 2.03 -13.79 -15.32
CA THR A 452 1.84 -12.43 -15.85
C THR A 452 0.47 -12.32 -16.53
N PRO A 453 0.00 -11.12 -16.92
CA PRO A 453 -1.20 -10.99 -17.74
C PRO A 453 -1.13 -11.75 -19.09
N TYR A 454 0.07 -12.12 -19.54
CA TYR A 454 0.33 -12.81 -20.81
C TYR A 454 0.68 -14.30 -20.64
N THR A 455 0.78 -14.80 -19.39
CA THR A 455 1.17 -16.19 -19.10
C THR A 455 0.30 -16.82 -18.01
N SER A 456 -0.16 -18.04 -18.24
CA SER A 456 -0.90 -18.84 -17.28
C SER A 456 -0.19 -20.19 -17.07
N TYR A 457 -0.18 -20.67 -15.83
CA TYR A 457 0.36 -21.97 -15.46
C TYR A 457 -0.79 -22.87 -15.05
N LEU A 458 -0.92 -24.02 -15.73
CA LEU A 458 -1.88 -25.05 -15.38
C LEU A 458 -1.13 -26.17 -14.67
N VAL A 459 -1.45 -26.38 -13.39
CA VAL A 459 -0.96 -27.53 -12.62
C VAL A 459 -1.97 -28.65 -12.79
N LEU A 460 -1.53 -29.77 -13.37
CA LEU A 460 -2.37 -30.95 -13.58
C LEU A 460 -2.06 -32.00 -12.52
N GLU A 461 -3.10 -32.53 -11.88
CA GLU A 461 -2.95 -33.68 -11.00
C GLU A 461 -2.61 -34.94 -11.82
N PRO A 462 -1.85 -35.90 -11.26
CA PRO A 462 -1.58 -37.18 -11.93
C PRO A 462 -2.90 -37.87 -12.31
N GLY A 463 -3.15 -38.05 -13.60
CA GLY A 463 -4.37 -38.66 -14.15
C GLY A 463 -5.36 -37.68 -14.79
N PHE A 464 -5.14 -36.37 -14.69
CA PHE A 464 -5.95 -35.38 -15.39
C PHE A 464 -5.57 -35.32 -16.89
N GLN A 465 -6.49 -35.71 -17.77
CA GLN A 465 -6.32 -35.58 -19.22
C GLN A 465 -7.00 -34.31 -19.72
N THR A 466 -6.22 -33.34 -20.19
CA THR A 466 -6.76 -32.23 -20.98
C THR A 466 -7.08 -32.76 -22.38
N THR A 467 -8.36 -32.94 -22.72
CA THR A 467 -8.75 -33.05 -24.12
C THR A 467 -8.53 -31.67 -24.75
N PRO A 468 -7.64 -31.51 -25.75
CA PRO A 468 -7.53 -30.26 -26.45
C PRO A 468 -8.83 -30.10 -27.25
N SER A 469 -9.75 -29.26 -26.75
CA SER A 469 -10.86 -28.79 -27.57
C SER A 469 -10.26 -27.93 -28.68
N PRO A 470 -10.62 -28.13 -29.96
CA PRO A 470 -10.13 -27.26 -31.03
C PRO A 470 -10.43 -25.82 -30.64
N ALA A 471 -9.39 -24.98 -30.66
CA ALA A 471 -9.45 -23.60 -30.20
C ALA A 471 -10.62 -22.88 -30.88
N GLY A 472 -11.71 -22.70 -30.14
CA GLY A 472 -12.67 -21.65 -30.46
C GLY A 472 -11.94 -20.31 -30.41
N PRO A 473 -12.37 -19.30 -31.18
CA PRO A 473 -11.73 -18.00 -31.15
C PRO A 473 -11.62 -17.51 -29.71
N LEU A 474 -10.39 -17.15 -29.30
CA LEU A 474 -10.13 -16.51 -28.02
C LEU A 474 -11.14 -15.36 -27.84
N PRO A 475 -11.82 -15.25 -26.68
CA PRO A 475 -12.58 -14.04 -26.40
C PRO A 475 -11.61 -12.85 -26.53
N PRO A 476 -12.04 -11.75 -27.18
CA PRO A 476 -11.18 -10.58 -27.30
C PRO A 476 -10.74 -10.14 -25.90
N PRO A 477 -9.52 -9.58 -25.76
CA PRO A 477 -9.08 -9.01 -24.49
C PRO A 477 -10.16 -8.03 -23.99
N PRO A 478 -10.40 -7.94 -22.66
CA PRO A 478 -11.34 -6.98 -22.13
C PRO A 478 -10.97 -5.60 -22.67
N ARG A 479 -11.85 -5.02 -23.48
CA ARG A 479 -11.62 -3.69 -24.03
C ARG A 479 -11.39 -2.73 -22.87
N PRO A 480 -10.41 -1.81 -22.93
CA PRO A 480 -10.40 -0.68 -22.03
C PRO A 480 -11.75 0.00 -22.15
N LEU A 481 -12.33 0.45 -21.02
CA LEU A 481 -13.52 1.27 -21.01
C LEU A 481 -13.21 2.59 -21.73
N VAL A 482 -13.33 2.59 -23.06
CA VAL A 482 -13.30 3.79 -23.88
C VAL A 482 -14.64 4.48 -23.67
N ARG A 483 -14.60 5.59 -22.95
CA ARG A 483 -15.72 6.52 -22.81
C ARG A 483 -15.87 7.29 -24.14
N GLY A 484 -16.48 6.69 -25.15
CA GLY A 484 -16.98 7.42 -26.34
C GLY A 484 -18.27 8.16 -25.96
N GLY A 485 -18.49 9.44 -26.26
CA GLY A 485 -18.15 10.11 -27.52
C GLY A 485 -19.28 9.82 -28.51
N ILE A 486 -20.36 10.60 -28.43
CA ILE A 486 -21.52 10.47 -29.32
C ILE A 486 -21.17 11.14 -30.64
N GLU A 487 -20.98 10.36 -31.70
CA GLU A 487 -21.11 10.83 -33.06
C GLU A 487 -22.25 10.05 -33.74
N GLU A 488 -23.18 10.80 -34.30
CA GLU A 488 -24.33 10.34 -35.06
C GLU A 488 -23.89 9.67 -36.36
N ARG A 489 -24.52 8.54 -36.70
CA ARG A 489 -24.70 8.16 -38.10
C ARG A 489 -26.01 7.41 -38.31
N GLU A 490 -26.81 8.00 -39.17
CA GLU A 490 -28.08 7.51 -39.69
C GLU A 490 -27.89 6.29 -40.61
N GLY A 491 -28.92 5.43 -40.65
CA GLY A 491 -29.39 4.90 -41.94
C GLY A 491 -29.42 3.39 -42.13
N ALA A 492 -30.66 2.91 -42.28
CA ALA A 492 -31.15 1.76 -43.06
C ALA A 492 -31.40 0.42 -42.34
N VAL A 493 -32.68 0.05 -42.45
CA VAL A 493 -33.46 -1.03 -41.84
C VAL A 493 -33.57 -2.20 -42.84
N ASP A 494 -33.71 -3.44 -42.33
CA ASP A 494 -34.67 -4.48 -42.78
C ASP A 494 -34.37 -5.78 -41.98
N ASP A 495 -35.11 -6.07 -40.90
CA ASP A 495 -36.40 -6.77 -40.79
C ASP A 495 -36.35 -8.31 -40.95
N ALA A 496 -36.46 -9.04 -39.83
CA ALA A 496 -37.42 -10.14 -39.62
C ALA A 496 -37.34 -10.77 -38.21
N ALA A 497 -38.25 -10.31 -37.34
CA ALA A 497 -39.08 -11.03 -36.36
C ALA A 497 -38.53 -12.22 -35.51
N SER A 498 -38.51 -12.04 -34.18
CA SER A 498 -39.55 -12.59 -33.27
C SER A 498 -39.25 -12.33 -31.77
N GLY A 499 -40.24 -11.81 -31.02
CA GLY A 499 -40.34 -11.95 -29.55
C GLY A 499 -40.24 -10.69 -28.67
N ALA A 500 -41.33 -9.92 -28.55
CA ALA A 500 -41.53 -8.80 -27.59
C ALA A 500 -41.51 -9.28 -26.11
N TRP A 501 -41.15 -8.50 -25.09
CA TRP A 501 -41.76 -7.23 -24.64
C TRP A 501 -40.80 -6.45 -23.72
N ALA A 502 -40.51 -5.19 -24.06
CA ALA A 502 -39.81 -4.20 -23.22
C ALA A 502 -40.81 -3.17 -22.63
N PRO A 503 -40.66 -2.68 -21.39
CA PRO A 503 -41.38 -1.49 -20.97
C PRO A 503 -40.62 -0.22 -21.34
N SER A 504 -41.37 0.68 -21.96
CA SER A 504 -41.02 1.99 -22.47
C SER A 504 -40.54 2.95 -21.37
N ALA A 505 -39.44 3.69 -21.62
CA ALA A 505 -39.09 4.87 -20.84
C ALA A 505 -39.91 6.06 -21.36
N SER A 506 -40.88 6.51 -20.57
CA SER A 506 -41.53 7.81 -20.76
C SER A 506 -40.74 8.88 -20.01
N THR A 507 -40.10 9.76 -20.77
CA THR A 507 -39.62 11.06 -20.29
C THR A 507 -40.80 11.97 -19.96
N THR A 508 -40.99 12.29 -18.68
CA THR A 508 -41.77 13.45 -18.27
C THR A 508 -40.85 14.58 -17.84
N SER A 509 -41.03 15.71 -18.53
CA SER A 509 -40.45 17.03 -18.36
C SER A 509 -40.39 17.51 -16.90
N SER A 510 -39.22 18.02 -16.49
CA SER A 510 -39.08 19.02 -15.43
C SER A 510 -38.33 20.22 -16.01
N ALA A 511 -38.76 21.43 -15.64
CA ALA A 511 -38.40 22.71 -16.26
C ALA A 511 -36.86 22.95 -16.39
N PRO A 512 -36.41 23.70 -17.41
CA PRO A 512 -34.99 23.89 -17.66
C PRO A 512 -34.27 24.64 -16.51
N PRO A 513 -32.98 24.34 -16.24
CA PRO A 513 -32.20 24.86 -15.10
C PRO A 513 -32.11 26.39 -14.97
N ALA A 514 -32.41 27.14 -16.03
CA ALA A 514 -32.24 28.59 -16.09
C ALA A 514 -33.25 29.36 -15.21
N GLU A 515 -34.52 28.94 -15.17
CA GLU A 515 -35.56 29.59 -14.35
C GLU A 515 -35.34 29.37 -12.84
N LEU A 516 -34.76 28.24 -12.45
CA LEU A 516 -34.44 27.94 -11.06
C LEU A 516 -33.23 28.76 -10.59
N ALA A 517 -32.22 28.92 -11.45
CA ALA A 517 -31.05 29.75 -11.20
C ALA A 517 -31.42 31.22 -11.00
N GLU A 518 -32.35 31.75 -11.80
CA GLU A 518 -32.81 33.13 -11.70
C GLU A 518 -33.59 33.41 -10.39
N ARG A 519 -34.39 32.44 -9.93
CA ARG A 519 -35.10 32.53 -8.64
C ARG A 519 -34.17 32.44 -7.43
N VAL A 520 -33.06 31.70 -7.56
CA VAL A 520 -32.00 31.61 -6.55
C VAL A 520 -31.20 32.92 -6.51
N GLU A 521 -30.87 33.49 -7.66
CA GLU A 521 -30.20 34.79 -7.79
C GLU A 521 -31.04 35.92 -7.18
N GLN A 522 -32.36 35.94 -7.45
CA GLN A 522 -33.29 36.93 -6.88
C GLN A 522 -33.41 36.81 -5.35
N LYS A 523 -33.49 35.59 -4.80
CA LYS A 523 -33.50 35.38 -3.34
C LYS A 523 -32.15 35.72 -2.68
N ALA A 524 -31.04 35.43 -3.34
CA ALA A 524 -29.71 35.79 -2.87
C ALA A 524 -29.49 37.31 -2.90
N ARG A 525 -30.08 38.02 -3.87
CA ARG A 525 -30.04 39.49 -3.96
C ARG A 525 -30.88 40.16 -2.88
N ALA A 526 -32.08 39.65 -2.61
CA ALA A 526 -32.93 40.11 -1.50
C ALA A 526 -32.25 39.89 -0.12
N ALA A 527 -31.55 38.76 0.06
CA ALA A 527 -30.79 38.49 1.28
C ALA A 527 -29.55 39.40 1.43
N ARG A 528 -28.88 39.73 0.32
CA ARG A 528 -27.74 40.68 0.28
C ARG A 528 -28.16 42.13 0.55
N GLU A 529 -29.36 42.52 0.17
CA GLU A 529 -29.91 43.84 0.48
C GLU A 529 -30.32 43.96 1.96
N SER A 530 -30.81 42.88 2.58
CA SER A 530 -31.04 42.83 4.04
C SER A 530 -29.76 42.80 4.89
N LEU A 531 -28.59 42.60 4.28
CA LEU A 531 -27.26 42.52 4.93
C LEU A 531 -26.53 43.87 5.06
N LYS A 532 -27.11 44.97 4.57
CA LYS A 532 -26.53 46.32 4.75
C LYS A 532 -26.88 46.99 6.09
N ALA A 533 -27.63 46.31 6.96
CA ALA A 533 -27.90 46.77 8.31
C ALA A 533 -27.37 45.76 9.35
N ASP A 534 -26.34 46.19 10.09
CA ASP A 534 -25.78 45.67 11.34
C ASP A 534 -24.91 44.38 11.38
N GLY A 535 -23.61 44.63 11.69
CA GLY A 535 -22.83 43.92 12.73
C GLY A 535 -22.19 42.57 12.40
N GLY A 536 -20.85 42.52 12.40
CA GLY A 536 -20.00 41.38 12.00
C GLY A 536 -20.19 40.04 12.73
N ALA A 537 -20.96 39.96 13.82
CA ALA A 537 -21.33 38.69 14.45
C ALA A 537 -22.47 37.98 13.71
N SER A 538 -23.37 38.72 13.05
CA SER A 538 -24.49 38.15 12.28
C SER A 538 -24.00 37.54 10.95
N GLY A 539 -22.94 38.10 10.36
CA GLY A 539 -22.33 37.62 9.11
C GLY A 539 -21.72 36.21 9.23
N VAL A 540 -21.13 35.89 10.38
CA VAL A 540 -20.57 34.55 10.65
C VAL A 540 -21.68 33.52 10.87
N ALA A 541 -22.76 33.89 11.56
CA ALA A 541 -23.93 33.03 11.74
C ALA A 541 -24.67 32.78 10.41
N ALA A 542 -24.80 33.81 9.57
CA ALA A 542 -25.41 33.72 8.24
C ALA A 542 -24.57 32.89 7.26
N ALA A 543 -23.23 32.99 7.30
CA ALA A 543 -22.35 32.12 6.52
C ALA A 543 -22.48 30.65 6.94
N LYS A 544 -22.66 30.38 8.25
CA LYS A 544 -22.93 29.04 8.79
C LYS A 544 -24.28 28.49 8.31
N GLU A 545 -25.29 29.35 8.19
CA GLU A 545 -26.64 28.97 7.75
C GLU A 545 -26.77 28.82 6.23
N ILE A 546 -26.09 29.66 5.44
CA ILE A 546 -25.93 29.48 3.99
C ILE A 546 -25.13 28.19 3.70
N GLY A 547 -24.11 27.91 4.49
CA GLY A 547 -23.40 26.62 4.46
C GLY A 547 -24.32 25.46 4.86
N ARG A 548 -25.27 25.65 5.78
CA ARG A 548 -26.26 24.63 6.18
C ARG A 548 -27.28 24.34 5.07
N LEU A 549 -27.71 25.38 4.35
CA LEU A 549 -28.61 25.26 3.20
C LEU A 549 -27.92 24.56 2.00
N LYS A 550 -26.65 24.90 1.71
CA LYS A 550 -25.84 24.18 0.71
C LYS A 550 -25.55 22.72 1.10
N ARG A 551 -25.40 22.44 2.41
CA ARG A 551 -25.26 21.07 2.95
C ARG A 551 -26.56 20.24 2.85
N GLY A 552 -27.73 20.89 2.84
CA GLY A 552 -29.02 20.22 2.64
C GLY A 552 -29.29 19.79 1.19
N GLU A 553 -28.84 20.57 0.20
CA GLU A 553 -29.02 20.24 -1.24
C GLU A 553 -28.00 19.22 -1.76
N ALA A 554 -26.80 19.13 -1.18
CA ALA A 554 -25.81 18.12 -1.55
C ALA A 554 -26.25 16.68 -1.22
N LEU A 555 -27.23 16.51 -0.33
CA LEU A 555 -27.85 15.21 -0.05
C LEU A 555 -28.90 14.79 -1.09
N SER A 556 -29.42 15.72 -1.91
CA SER A 556 -30.39 15.41 -2.96
C SER A 556 -29.80 15.31 -4.37
N THR A 557 -28.47 15.40 -4.50
CA THR A 557 -27.73 15.24 -5.76
C THR A 557 -26.59 14.23 -5.62
N ARG A 558 -26.89 13.03 -5.09
CA ARG A 558 -26.01 11.87 -5.21
C ARG A 558 -26.44 11.02 -6.41
N ALA A 559 -25.47 10.60 -7.21
CA ALA A 559 -25.68 9.71 -8.33
C ALA A 559 -26.26 8.37 -7.84
N VAL A 560 -27.58 8.20 -8.00
CA VAL A 560 -28.26 6.91 -7.84
C VAL A 560 -27.75 6.03 -8.98
N THR A 561 -26.90 5.04 -8.68
CA THR A 561 -26.41 4.10 -9.69
C THR A 561 -27.40 2.97 -9.97
N THR A 562 -28.38 2.72 -9.09
CA THR A 562 -29.40 1.68 -9.29
C THR A 562 -30.68 1.98 -8.52
N GLU A 563 -31.83 1.88 -9.18
CA GLU A 563 -33.17 1.93 -8.57
C GLU A 563 -33.80 0.54 -8.59
N ALA A 564 -34.40 0.12 -7.48
CA ALA A 564 -35.15 -1.14 -7.37
C ALA A 564 -36.54 -0.90 -6.76
N ARG A 565 -37.47 -1.84 -6.99
CA ARG A 565 -38.80 -1.83 -6.37
C ARG A 565 -38.99 -3.07 -5.50
N ALA A 566 -39.34 -2.84 -4.24
CA ALA A 566 -39.71 -3.87 -3.29
C ALA A 566 -40.80 -3.32 -2.35
N LEU A 567 -41.69 -4.17 -1.83
CA LEU A 567 -42.79 -3.74 -0.95
C LEU A 567 -43.71 -2.65 -1.57
N GLY A 568 -43.81 -2.60 -2.91
CA GLY A 568 -44.53 -1.52 -3.62
C GLY A 568 -43.88 -0.13 -3.48
N ARG A 569 -42.66 -0.06 -2.93
CA ARG A 569 -41.90 1.16 -2.68
C ARG A 569 -40.61 1.17 -3.50
N ARG A 570 -40.07 2.37 -3.66
CA ARG A 570 -38.81 2.60 -4.38
C ARG A 570 -37.64 2.50 -3.42
N PHE A 571 -36.62 1.74 -3.81
CA PHE A 571 -35.34 1.64 -3.12
C PHE A 571 -34.24 2.22 -4.01
N LEU A 572 -33.39 3.06 -3.42
CA LEU A 572 -32.27 3.71 -4.08
C LEU A 572 -30.98 3.12 -3.52
N PHE A 573 -30.08 2.69 -4.39
CA PHE A 573 -28.76 2.24 -3.96
C PHE A 573 -27.88 3.44 -3.63
N ALA A 574 -27.51 3.60 -2.36
CA ALA A 574 -26.69 4.70 -1.87
C ALA A 574 -25.84 4.23 -0.67
N ASP A 575 -24.57 4.64 -0.63
CA ASP A 575 -23.62 4.30 0.45
C ASP A 575 -23.51 2.80 0.74
N GLY A 576 -23.63 1.95 -0.29
CA GLY A 576 -23.58 0.49 -0.17
C GLY A 576 -24.85 -0.17 0.38
N PHE A 577 -25.93 0.59 0.59
CA PHE A 577 -27.24 0.09 1.01
C PHE A 577 -28.29 0.26 -0.09
N PHE A 578 -29.23 -0.68 -0.19
CA PHE A 578 -30.54 -0.37 -0.77
C PHE A 578 -31.38 0.37 0.27
N VAL A 579 -31.63 1.66 0.04
CA VAL A 579 -32.36 2.53 0.95
C VAL A 579 -33.77 2.77 0.44
N ASP A 580 -34.76 2.40 1.25
CA ASP A 580 -36.16 2.75 1.02
C ASP A 580 -36.31 4.28 0.91
N ALA A 581 -36.81 4.77 -0.22
CA ALA A 581 -36.96 6.20 -0.48
C ALA A 581 -37.92 6.90 0.51
N THR A 582 -38.70 6.13 1.28
CA THR A 582 -39.56 6.64 2.35
C THR A 582 -38.88 6.67 3.73
N ALA A 583 -37.69 6.08 3.88
CA ALA A 583 -36.92 6.10 5.13
C ALA A 583 -36.35 7.49 5.39
N SER A 584 -36.42 7.93 6.65
CA SER A 584 -35.91 9.23 7.08
C SER A 584 -34.67 9.08 7.95
N ALA A 585 -33.74 10.02 7.86
CA ALA A 585 -32.54 10.06 8.71
C ALA A 585 -32.86 10.28 10.20
N VAL A 586 -34.10 10.69 10.54
CA VAL A 586 -34.57 10.84 11.93
C VAL A 586 -35.44 9.68 12.43
N ASP A 587 -35.61 8.62 11.63
CA ASP A 587 -36.32 7.42 12.08
C ASP A 587 -35.49 6.69 13.17
N GLU A 588 -36.16 6.12 14.16
CA GLU A 588 -35.56 5.16 15.11
C GLU A 588 -35.08 3.93 14.33
N THR A 589 -33.81 3.55 14.50
CA THR A 589 -33.20 2.46 13.72
C THR A 589 -32.93 1.22 14.56
N LEU A 590 -33.32 0.05 14.04
CA LEU A 590 -32.87 -1.25 14.54
C LEU A 590 -31.92 -1.86 13.52
N VAL A 591 -30.67 -2.11 13.94
CA VAL A 591 -29.66 -2.77 13.10
C VAL A 591 -29.63 -4.26 13.40
N VAL A 592 -29.83 -5.09 12.39
CA VAL A 592 -29.83 -6.56 12.48
C VAL A 592 -28.75 -7.11 11.56
N ALA A 593 -27.95 -8.03 12.09
CA ALA A 593 -26.90 -8.67 11.29
C ALA A 593 -27.53 -9.62 10.25
N ALA A 594 -27.12 -9.50 8.98
CA ALA A 594 -27.60 -10.35 7.89
C ALA A 594 -27.40 -11.85 8.21
N TRP A 595 -28.40 -12.67 7.88
CA TRP A 595 -28.44 -14.13 8.12
C TRP A 595 -28.26 -14.58 9.59
N SER A 596 -28.37 -13.68 10.55
CA SER A 596 -28.37 -14.05 11.98
C SER A 596 -29.72 -14.61 12.45
N ASP A 597 -29.76 -15.20 13.66
CA ASP A 597 -31.01 -15.65 14.29
C ASP A 597 -32.04 -14.51 14.37
N ALA A 598 -31.59 -13.28 14.67
CA ALA A 598 -32.43 -12.08 14.67
C ALA A 598 -32.97 -11.73 13.28
N TRP A 599 -32.19 -11.94 12.21
CA TRP A 599 -32.63 -11.73 10.83
C TRP A 599 -33.75 -12.71 10.44
N PHE A 600 -33.59 -14.00 10.78
CA PHE A 600 -34.64 -14.99 10.56
C PHE A 600 -35.88 -14.70 11.43
N ALA A 601 -35.71 -14.19 12.65
CA ALA A 601 -36.81 -13.76 13.50
C ALA A 601 -37.59 -12.57 12.89
N VAL A 602 -36.91 -11.59 12.29
CA VAL A 602 -37.56 -10.49 11.54
C VAL A 602 -38.41 -11.03 10.40
N LEU A 603 -37.88 -11.95 9.58
CA LEU A 603 -38.63 -12.53 8.46
C LEU A 603 -39.82 -13.39 8.91
N ARG A 604 -39.72 -14.05 10.06
CA ARG A 604 -40.82 -14.81 10.65
C ARG A 604 -41.92 -13.89 11.19
N LEU A 605 -41.56 -12.74 11.76
CA LEU A 605 -42.51 -11.77 12.30
C LEU A 605 -43.14 -10.87 11.22
N ARG A 606 -42.39 -10.52 10.17
CA ARG A 606 -42.82 -9.65 9.05
C ARG A 606 -42.41 -10.25 7.70
N PRO A 607 -43.10 -11.29 7.21
CA PRO A 607 -42.73 -12.02 6.00
C PRO A 607 -42.67 -11.17 4.73
N GLU A 608 -43.43 -10.08 4.66
CA GLU A 608 -43.44 -9.17 3.52
C GLU A 608 -42.07 -8.49 3.31
N LEU A 609 -41.28 -8.30 4.38
CA LEU A 609 -39.96 -7.69 4.29
C LEU A 609 -38.98 -8.52 3.46
N LYS A 610 -39.29 -9.79 3.19
CA LYS A 610 -38.51 -10.67 2.30
C LYS A 610 -38.21 -10.01 0.95
N ALA A 611 -39.18 -9.30 0.37
CA ALA A 611 -38.99 -8.65 -0.93
C ALA A 611 -37.95 -7.52 -0.87
N ALA A 612 -37.88 -6.78 0.23
CA ALA A 612 -36.89 -5.72 0.42
C ALA A 612 -35.52 -6.29 0.81
N LEU A 613 -35.49 -7.29 1.69
CA LEU A 613 -34.25 -7.93 2.12
C LEU A 613 -33.60 -8.80 1.03
N ALA A 614 -34.34 -9.16 -0.03
CA ALA A 614 -33.79 -9.83 -1.21
C ALA A 614 -33.04 -8.87 -2.16
N LEU A 615 -33.12 -7.55 -1.96
CA LEU A 615 -32.43 -6.58 -2.81
C LEU A 615 -30.91 -6.64 -2.66
N GLY A 616 -30.41 -7.10 -1.52
CA GLY A 616 -29.00 -7.27 -1.26
C GLY A 616 -28.73 -7.54 0.21
N GLU A 617 -27.46 -7.63 0.55
CA GLU A 617 -27.01 -8.00 1.90
C GLU A 617 -27.01 -6.80 2.87
N ARG A 618 -27.21 -5.58 2.33
CA ARG A 618 -27.27 -4.31 3.07
C ARG A 618 -28.51 -3.52 2.66
N VAL A 619 -29.52 -3.46 3.52
CA VAL A 619 -30.83 -2.88 3.20
C VAL A 619 -31.33 -2.00 4.34
N LYS A 620 -31.82 -0.79 4.03
CA LYS A 620 -32.54 0.07 4.96
C LYS A 620 -34.01 0.12 4.54
N ALA A 621 -34.88 -0.58 5.25
CA ALA A 621 -36.30 -0.68 4.95
C ALA A 621 -37.13 -0.01 6.05
N ARG A 622 -38.01 0.92 5.68
CA ARG A 622 -38.91 1.51 6.66
C ARG A 622 -39.99 0.50 7.07
N VAL A 623 -40.13 0.25 8.36
CA VAL A 623 -41.05 -0.78 8.92
C VAL A 623 -42.27 -0.18 9.61
N GLY A 624 -42.21 1.11 9.98
CA GLY A 624 -43.33 1.85 10.58
C GLY A 624 -43.11 3.37 10.53
N LYS A 625 -44.10 4.15 11.02
CA LYS A 625 -43.94 5.60 11.17
C LYS A 625 -42.77 5.88 12.11
N GLY A 626 -41.77 6.58 11.62
CA GLY A 626 -40.61 6.92 12.44
C GLY A 626 -39.64 5.76 12.69
N ARG A 627 -39.74 4.60 12.00
CA ARG A 627 -38.90 3.43 12.28
C ARG A 627 -38.34 2.77 11.04
N THR A 628 -37.03 2.54 11.05
CA THR A 628 -36.29 1.91 9.94
C THR A 628 -35.51 0.70 10.42
N LEU A 629 -35.73 -0.44 9.76
CA LEU A 629 -34.91 -1.62 9.91
C LEU A 629 -33.68 -1.49 9.02
N VAL A 630 -32.50 -1.68 9.60
CA VAL A 630 -31.22 -1.71 8.89
C VAL A 630 -30.69 -3.13 8.96
N VAL A 631 -30.49 -3.76 7.81
CA VAL A 631 -29.77 -5.03 7.70
C VAL A 631 -28.39 -4.75 7.18
N ASP A 632 -27.37 -5.25 7.86
CA ASP A 632 -25.96 -5.06 7.50
C ASP A 632 -25.15 -6.35 7.70
N VAL A 633 -24.13 -6.55 6.87
CA VAL A 633 -23.23 -7.71 6.98
C VAL A 633 -22.14 -7.38 7.99
N GLY A 634 -22.02 -8.17 9.05
CA GLY A 634 -20.95 -8.00 10.06
C GLY A 634 -21.24 -6.96 11.14
N SER A 635 -22.41 -6.31 11.16
CA SER A 635 -22.82 -5.38 12.22
C SER A 635 -24.29 -5.57 12.61
N GLY A 636 -24.65 -5.25 13.86
CA GLY A 636 -26.02 -5.33 14.35
C GLY A 636 -26.32 -6.51 15.28
N VAL A 637 -27.58 -6.59 15.71
CA VAL A 637 -28.05 -7.60 16.65
C VAL A 637 -28.08 -8.97 15.96
N THR A 638 -27.42 -9.98 16.55
CA THR A 638 -27.38 -11.36 16.04
C THR A 638 -28.43 -12.28 16.66
N ARG A 639 -28.87 -12.01 17.90
CA ARG A 639 -29.99 -12.66 18.58
C ARG A 639 -30.88 -11.61 19.24
N ALA A 640 -32.20 -11.71 19.05
CA ALA A 640 -33.16 -10.79 19.62
C ALA A 640 -34.40 -11.54 20.13
N ASP A 641 -35.01 -11.00 21.17
CA ASP A 641 -36.30 -11.47 21.71
C ASP A 641 -37.44 -11.09 20.75
N ASP A 642 -38.22 -12.08 20.33
CA ASP A 642 -39.37 -11.93 19.44
C ASP A 642 -40.36 -10.87 19.94
N ALA A 643 -40.55 -10.75 21.26
CA ALA A 643 -41.44 -9.75 21.84
C ALA A 643 -40.93 -8.32 21.59
N LYS A 644 -39.62 -8.10 21.72
CA LYS A 644 -38.98 -6.80 21.47
C LYS A 644 -38.94 -6.46 19.99
N LEU A 645 -38.64 -7.45 19.14
CA LEU A 645 -38.69 -7.27 17.69
C LEU A 645 -40.10 -6.89 17.22
N LYS A 646 -41.14 -7.55 17.75
CA LYS A 646 -42.53 -7.26 17.38
C LYS A 646 -42.94 -5.84 17.78
N VAL A 647 -42.48 -5.32 18.91
CA VAL A 647 -42.72 -3.93 19.33
C VAL A 647 -42.07 -2.93 18.37
N PHE A 648 -40.83 -3.18 17.95
CA PHE A 648 -40.10 -2.30 17.05
C PHE A 648 -40.66 -2.33 15.63
N LEU A 649 -40.81 -3.53 15.05
CA LEU A 649 -41.28 -3.73 13.69
C LEU A 649 -42.71 -3.21 13.50
N GLY A 650 -43.52 -3.21 14.55
CA GLY A 650 -44.94 -2.85 14.48
C GLY A 650 -45.77 -3.96 13.83
N PRO A 651 -47.10 -3.79 13.81
CA PRO A 651 -48.03 -4.78 13.27
C PRO A 651 -47.77 -5.11 11.79
#